data_AF-A0A0P9LNR4-F1
#
_entry.id   AF-A0A0P9LNR4-F1
#
_cell.length_a   1.000
_cell.length_b   1.000
_cell.length_c   1.000
_cell.angle_alpha   90.00
_cell.angle_beta   90.00
_cell.angle_gamma   90.00
#
_symmetry.space_group_name_H-M   'P 1'
#
loop_
_entity.id
_entity.type
_entity.pdbx_description
1 polymer ?
#
loop_
_entity_poly.entity_id
_entity_poly.type
_entity_poly.pdbx_seq_one_letter_code
_entity_poly.pdbx_strand_id
1 'polypeptide(L)'
;MLKKHSLIFKLISKDGINMAAIWEFLYAPVIVGGFKKYDAAKNVDYVQLGYPAKPSSPPSLSDMSYLAGQGLSVGLWSVLNINYLNFAVGEYVELHFNGPAGSSVSWSQGFHVKDVAGGDNRILVVPSAYLKKLAGQTATLHYVVTPTSGKVRTSGILSFEVRGLYLPAPEVIDAKDNTIDINKISAKGTVKYVTVSLDYPDMKDRDAVRLVKAGVDANQKAINVIDEERPVSSGNLAHRPLKFIWTDGDIRPLLNGSVDIYYQVYRDGIWYNSLKSSLYVGARLAGLAPYIKGVDGYLDPDTFIDYVYVRIPFQGTLVNDKVTMVWSDSSRQNKFKETLTVTELNVDKELLIDVYLEDTINSYRGKFVTVYYRLERTLPDGRSIGFNSPEYKFFVGNQQEREAADSRVLEGAIVGGVKNGNMDASLASAGTTLTVPFTETQEGDSVTAYWQLAEGGDPYVSVPQAVDAANVDRDLVFNIPAATVNTALNKKATAYYVIERQGADGTLRKFRSQETSFSVGPQLAALLLPAPDVPATVASVLDPMVARTGAKVVIRAYPSIAVGDTVRLFWSGTYGAGTPDIATQNVSSVNQVLEFDVPASAIGANTGAEVWVYYNVTRKGLAAPIESEVTVVEIEKLGLDDLSAPVIEQAPEGILDLVAVKADIVVKLKKWPFIAADQRVWLRLEGVAKDGSFLEINVWTANRLTDVEAQKDLEITVDRAEFDELAEGSPLRVFAKATLDGDFDDTYAEDFPVLNVVIKPKVNALSVESSEVSLTAAYPKPGSTATVPPGSSKLLVISGGTGPYTFESGDASVVDVDGKGLLMARKNGSVFVQVRDSAGQTVVVTVTVQGITTLEYLTYGTYSQCEKIARDRGLLIVNLATWRRLRLEAGGKLFVDFPDTPAGEKRSHSVWARDKWSRPGVQEHRRLFNPDNPELDNSIMVSPDSAILYGFGMKP
;
A
#
# COMPACT_ATOMS: atom_id res chain seq x y z
N MET A 1 27.76 -27.07 -29.45
CA MET A 1 26.77 -27.76 -28.58
C MET A 1 25.34 -27.35 -28.95
N LEU A 2 24.90 -27.66 -30.18
CA LEU A 2 23.70 -27.06 -30.78
C LEU A 2 22.75 -28.09 -31.44
N LYS A 3 22.74 -29.36 -30.98
CA LYS A 3 21.88 -30.41 -31.55
C LYS A 3 21.18 -31.35 -30.55
N LYS A 4 21.11 -31.01 -29.25
CA LYS A 4 20.36 -31.82 -28.25
C LYS A 4 18.98 -31.29 -27.87
N HIS A 5 18.54 -30.13 -28.35
CA HIS A 5 17.25 -29.51 -27.98
C HIS A 5 16.02 -29.95 -28.79
N SER A 6 16.14 -30.82 -29.81
CA SER A 6 14.98 -31.21 -30.65
C SER A 6 14.32 -32.55 -30.28
N LEU A 7 14.90 -33.36 -29.38
CA LEU A 7 14.39 -34.71 -29.12
C LEU A 7 13.29 -34.75 -28.05
N ILE A 8 13.18 -33.74 -27.19
CA ILE A 8 12.38 -33.86 -25.95
C ILE A 8 10.89 -33.51 -26.21
N PHE A 9 10.57 -32.57 -27.10
CA PHE A 9 9.18 -32.38 -27.58
C PHE A 9 8.63 -33.57 -28.39
N LYS A 10 9.48 -34.38 -29.02
CA LYS A 10 9.04 -35.57 -29.80
C LYS A 10 8.89 -36.84 -28.95
N LEU A 11 9.59 -36.95 -27.81
CA LEU A 11 9.38 -38.05 -26.85
C LEU A 11 8.08 -37.90 -26.05
N ILE A 12 7.53 -36.69 -25.95
CA ILE A 12 6.27 -36.38 -25.23
C ILE A 12 5.02 -36.81 -26.02
N SER A 13 5.15 -37.29 -27.28
CA SER A 13 3.99 -37.61 -28.15
C SER A 13 3.89 -39.05 -28.66
N LYS A 14 4.78 -39.98 -28.26
CA LYS A 14 4.83 -41.30 -28.92
C LYS A 14 4.70 -42.56 -28.07
N ASP A 15 4.94 -42.47 -26.77
CA ASP A 15 4.56 -43.54 -25.86
C ASP A 15 3.39 -43.01 -25.07
N GLY A 16 2.25 -43.70 -25.07
CA GLY A 16 1.04 -43.39 -24.32
C GLY A 16 1.26 -43.44 -22.80
N ILE A 17 2.26 -42.71 -22.33
CA ILE A 17 2.53 -42.43 -20.93
C ILE A 17 1.46 -41.43 -20.53
N ASN A 18 0.53 -41.92 -19.73
CA ASN A 18 -0.39 -41.10 -18.99
C ASN A 18 0.43 -40.08 -18.16
N MET A 19 0.55 -38.86 -18.69
CA MET A 19 1.30 -37.74 -18.09
C MET A 19 0.59 -37.14 -16.87
N ALA A 20 -0.36 -37.84 -16.27
CA ALA A 20 -0.88 -37.50 -14.94
C ALA A 20 0.14 -37.78 -13.81
N ALA A 21 1.39 -38.13 -14.12
CA ALA A 21 2.39 -38.56 -13.14
C ALA A 21 3.81 -37.94 -13.26
N ILE A 22 4.01 -36.80 -13.96
CA ILE A 22 5.30 -36.06 -13.93
C ILE A 22 5.12 -34.54 -13.71
N TRP A 23 4.06 -34.11 -13.02
CA TRP A 23 3.72 -32.69 -12.76
C TRP A 23 3.84 -32.28 -11.30
N GLU A 24 4.91 -32.68 -10.62
CA GLU A 24 5.03 -32.39 -9.18
C GLU A 24 5.99 -31.23 -8.84
N PHE A 25 6.66 -30.57 -9.81
CA PHE A 25 7.67 -29.55 -9.52
C PHE A 25 7.53 -28.23 -10.31
N LEU A 26 7.32 -27.12 -9.59
CA LEU A 26 7.28 -25.74 -10.08
C LEU A 26 8.62 -25.01 -9.80
N TYR A 27 9.12 -24.18 -10.72
CA TYR A 27 10.36 -23.40 -10.50
C TYR A 27 10.15 -22.13 -9.65
N ALA A 28 11.20 -21.68 -8.97
CA ALA A 28 11.20 -20.56 -8.03
C ALA A 28 11.13 -19.15 -8.68
N PRO A 29 10.69 -18.10 -7.94
CA PRO A 29 10.71 -16.70 -8.38
C PRO A 29 12.14 -16.16 -8.60
N VAL A 30 12.30 -15.00 -9.27
CA VAL A 30 13.61 -14.41 -9.63
C VAL A 30 13.70 -12.92 -9.28
N ILE A 31 14.70 -12.45 -8.54
CA ILE A 31 14.90 -11.01 -8.23
C ILE A 31 15.47 -10.25 -9.44
N VAL A 32 14.98 -9.02 -9.68
CA VAL A 32 15.29 -8.19 -10.87
C VAL A 32 15.79 -6.78 -10.48
N GLY A 33 16.17 -5.96 -11.47
CA GLY A 33 16.64 -4.58 -11.23
C GLY A 33 18.11 -4.49 -10.78
N GLY A 34 18.87 -5.58 -10.91
CA GLY A 34 20.29 -5.62 -10.54
C GLY A 34 20.56 -5.65 -9.03
N PHE A 35 19.50 -5.65 -8.21
CA PHE A 35 19.62 -5.81 -6.75
C PHE A 35 20.04 -7.23 -6.36
N LYS A 36 19.64 -8.24 -7.15
CA LYS A 36 20.08 -9.63 -6.95
C LYS A 36 21.55 -9.77 -7.30
N LYS A 37 22.33 -10.21 -6.32
CA LYS A 37 23.72 -10.59 -6.50
C LYS A 37 23.85 -12.07 -6.17
N TYR A 38 24.74 -12.75 -6.88
CA TYR A 38 25.02 -14.17 -6.67
C TYR A 38 26.40 -14.35 -6.05
N ASP A 39 26.46 -15.09 -4.95
CA ASP A 39 27.72 -15.48 -4.31
C ASP A 39 28.09 -16.90 -4.76
N ALA A 40 29.01 -17.02 -5.72
CA ALA A 40 29.41 -18.30 -6.31
C ALA A 40 30.16 -19.22 -5.33
N ALA A 41 30.81 -18.66 -4.31
CA ALA A 41 31.53 -19.47 -3.33
C ALA A 41 30.57 -20.15 -2.35
N LYS A 42 29.45 -19.48 -2.05
CA LYS A 42 28.42 -20.01 -1.17
C LYS A 42 27.25 -20.65 -1.91
N ASN A 43 27.18 -20.43 -3.22
CA ASN A 43 26.12 -20.89 -4.10
C ASN A 43 24.73 -20.38 -3.66
N VAL A 44 24.63 -19.10 -3.25
CA VAL A 44 23.44 -18.42 -2.68
C VAL A 44 23.25 -16.99 -3.24
N ASP A 45 21.99 -16.55 -3.44
CA ASP A 45 21.60 -15.19 -3.90
C ASP A 45 21.44 -14.18 -2.74
N TYR A 46 21.66 -12.87 -2.96
CA TYR A 46 21.54 -11.82 -1.91
C TYR A 46 21.23 -10.38 -2.40
N VAL A 47 20.86 -9.46 -1.47
CA VAL A 47 20.53 -8.01 -1.66
C VAL A 47 21.17 -7.08 -0.58
N GLN A 48 21.30 -5.75 -0.77
CA GLN A 48 22.14 -4.84 0.08
C GLN A 48 21.48 -3.51 0.58
N LEU A 49 21.60 -3.14 1.88
CA LEU A 49 21.04 -1.96 2.60
C LEU A 49 22.09 -0.84 2.92
N GLY A 50 21.63 0.40 3.22
CA GLY A 50 22.43 1.56 3.69
C GLY A 50 22.92 2.55 2.60
N TYR A 51 23.58 3.66 2.97
CA TYR A 51 24.19 4.66 2.04
C TYR A 51 25.72 4.87 2.26
N PRO A 52 26.58 4.84 1.22
CA PRO A 52 28.03 5.02 1.37
C PRO A 52 28.41 6.44 1.82
N ALA A 53 29.41 6.61 2.72
CA ALA A 53 29.75 7.93 3.28
C ALA A 53 30.58 8.83 2.34
N LYS A 54 31.04 8.27 1.22
CA LYS A 54 31.54 9.04 0.09
C LYS A 54 30.87 8.48 -1.17
N PRO A 55 29.61 8.85 -1.44
CA PRO A 55 28.99 8.46 -2.70
C PRO A 55 29.82 9.01 -3.85
N SER A 56 29.94 8.25 -4.94
CA SER A 56 30.60 8.81 -6.13
C SER A 56 29.83 10.06 -6.58
N SER A 57 30.57 11.04 -7.06
CA SER A 57 30.00 12.30 -7.54
C SER A 57 30.31 12.44 -9.04
N PRO A 58 29.33 12.16 -9.93
CA PRO A 58 27.96 11.71 -9.63
C PRO A 58 27.86 10.19 -9.34
N PRO A 59 26.76 9.69 -8.74
CA PRO A 59 26.65 8.29 -8.29
C PRO A 59 26.57 7.28 -9.46
N SER A 60 27.27 6.15 -9.33
CA SER A 60 27.33 5.07 -10.33
C SER A 60 26.20 4.03 -10.22
N LEU A 61 26.04 3.14 -11.22
CA LEU A 61 25.09 2.01 -11.16
C LEU A 61 25.36 1.06 -9.98
N SER A 62 26.62 0.90 -9.56
CA SER A 62 26.94 0.11 -8.37
C SER A 62 26.51 0.81 -7.08
N ASP A 63 26.60 2.15 -7.02
CA ASP A 63 26.17 2.94 -5.85
C ASP A 63 24.64 2.97 -5.74
N MET A 64 23.94 2.96 -6.88
CA MET A 64 22.48 2.88 -6.95
C MET A 64 21.92 1.48 -6.61
N SER A 65 22.77 0.46 -6.50
CA SER A 65 22.37 -0.91 -6.11
C SER A 65 22.17 -1.10 -4.59
N TYR A 66 22.36 -0.03 -3.79
CA TYR A 66 22.16 -0.01 -2.33
C TYR A 66 20.79 0.54 -1.97
N LEU A 67 20.12 -0.09 -1.02
CA LEU A 67 18.76 0.29 -0.68
C LEU A 67 18.67 1.56 0.18
N ALA A 68 19.65 1.95 1.01
CA ALA A 68 19.67 3.22 1.78
C ALA A 68 18.41 3.61 2.59
N GLY A 69 17.46 2.69 2.78
CA GLY A 69 16.11 2.95 3.30
C GLY A 69 14.94 2.67 2.35
N GLN A 70 15.16 2.16 1.13
CA GLN A 70 14.22 1.84 0.02
C GLN A 70 13.92 0.31 -0.13
N GLY A 71 13.00 -0.11 -1.04
CA GLY A 71 12.46 -1.49 -1.21
C GLY A 71 12.99 -2.34 -2.41
N LEU A 72 12.60 -3.63 -2.56
CA LEU A 72 13.24 -4.67 -3.44
C LEU A 72 12.34 -5.28 -4.55
N SER A 73 12.78 -5.37 -5.81
CA SER A 73 11.99 -5.87 -6.98
C SER A 73 12.19 -7.37 -7.40
N VAL A 74 11.13 -8.12 -7.82
CA VAL A 74 11.08 -9.59 -8.07
C VAL A 74 10.17 -10.01 -9.25
N GLY A 75 10.59 -10.86 -10.21
CA GLY A 75 9.74 -11.40 -11.28
C GLY A 75 9.56 -12.93 -11.39
N LEU A 76 8.50 -13.37 -12.10
CA LEU A 76 8.00 -14.77 -12.20
C LEU A 76 7.79 -15.21 -13.66
N TRP A 77 8.17 -16.42 -14.08
CA TRP A 77 8.15 -16.88 -15.49
C TRP A 77 7.35 -18.17 -15.75
N SER A 78 6.57 -18.21 -16.84
CA SER A 78 5.63 -19.32 -17.16
C SER A 78 6.22 -20.52 -17.91
N VAL A 79 7.23 -20.34 -18.78
CA VAL A 79 7.83 -21.44 -19.58
C VAL A 79 9.34 -21.55 -19.34
N LEU A 80 9.85 -22.75 -19.01
CA LEU A 80 11.29 -23.05 -18.91
C LEU A 80 11.67 -24.30 -19.73
N ASN A 81 12.32 -24.08 -20.88
CA ASN A 81 13.20 -25.08 -21.52
C ASN A 81 12.51 -26.19 -22.33
N ILE A 82 11.44 -25.86 -23.07
CA ILE A 82 10.67 -26.70 -24.02
C ILE A 82 10.04 -28.00 -23.48
N ASN A 83 10.32 -28.41 -22.23
CA ASN A 83 9.80 -29.67 -21.68
C ASN A 83 9.10 -29.51 -20.33
N TYR A 84 9.08 -28.28 -19.78
CA TYR A 84 8.53 -27.98 -18.46
C TYR A 84 7.81 -26.62 -18.48
N LEU A 85 6.57 -26.60 -17.97
CA LEU A 85 5.72 -25.40 -17.81
C LEU A 85 5.48 -25.16 -16.31
N ASN A 86 5.71 -23.94 -15.83
CA ASN A 86 5.45 -23.60 -14.43
C ASN A 86 3.96 -23.34 -14.21
N PHE A 87 3.37 -22.49 -15.01
CA PHE A 87 1.96 -22.16 -14.85
C PHE A 87 1.33 -21.93 -16.21
N ALA A 88 0.15 -22.50 -16.37
CA ALA A 88 -0.64 -22.45 -17.59
C ALA A 88 -1.46 -21.17 -17.62
N VAL A 89 -1.78 -20.76 -18.84
CA VAL A 89 -2.70 -19.66 -19.11
C VAL A 89 -3.97 -19.81 -18.26
N GLY A 90 -4.36 -18.72 -17.57
CA GLY A 90 -5.57 -18.62 -16.77
C GLY A 90 -5.40 -18.96 -15.27
N GLU A 91 -4.28 -19.56 -14.86
CA GLU A 91 -4.04 -19.87 -13.43
C GLU A 91 -3.71 -18.60 -12.61
N TYR A 92 -4.04 -18.57 -11.30
CA TYR A 92 -3.70 -17.45 -10.39
C TYR A 92 -2.38 -17.71 -9.65
N VAL A 93 -1.55 -16.69 -9.45
CA VAL A 93 -0.19 -16.79 -8.90
C VAL A 93 0.02 -15.71 -7.82
N GLU A 94 0.27 -16.09 -6.57
CA GLU A 94 0.55 -15.14 -5.46
C GLU A 94 1.99 -15.27 -4.97
N LEU A 95 2.77 -14.17 -4.96
CA LEU A 95 4.14 -14.11 -4.44
C LEU A 95 4.15 -13.76 -2.95
N HIS A 96 4.84 -14.55 -2.14
CA HIS A 96 5.02 -14.32 -0.72
C HIS A 96 6.48 -14.06 -0.39
N PHE A 97 6.77 -12.95 0.30
CA PHE A 97 8.03 -12.61 0.93
C PHE A 97 7.94 -12.82 2.43
N ASN A 98 8.73 -13.75 2.95
CA ASN A 98 8.71 -14.06 4.37
C ASN A 98 10.12 -14.07 4.94
N GLY A 99 10.22 -13.68 6.20
CA GLY A 99 11.37 -14.02 7.03
C GLY A 99 11.49 -15.53 7.24
N PRO A 100 12.58 -15.98 7.87
CA PRO A 100 12.75 -17.39 8.20
C PRO A 100 11.66 -17.87 9.17
N ALA A 101 11.46 -19.19 9.29
CA ALA A 101 10.42 -19.77 10.15
C ALA A 101 10.51 -19.23 11.60
N GLY A 102 9.39 -18.74 12.13
CA GLY A 102 9.32 -18.09 13.46
C GLY A 102 9.51 -16.57 13.44
N SER A 103 9.87 -15.97 12.31
CA SER A 103 9.87 -14.52 12.13
C SER A 103 8.44 -13.99 11.98
N SER A 104 8.14 -12.87 12.63
CA SER A 104 6.87 -12.13 12.44
C SER A 104 6.86 -11.24 11.20
N VAL A 105 7.91 -11.30 10.37
CA VAL A 105 8.04 -10.50 9.14
C VAL A 105 7.48 -11.28 7.94
N SER A 106 6.35 -10.82 7.39
CA SER A 106 5.66 -11.40 6.24
C SER A 106 5.02 -10.31 5.36
N TRP A 107 5.01 -10.51 4.04
CA TRP A 107 4.41 -9.63 3.03
C TRP A 107 4.09 -10.41 1.74
N SER A 108 2.97 -10.18 1.04
CA SER A 108 2.63 -10.89 -0.21
C SER A 108 1.88 -10.04 -1.24
N GLN A 109 1.84 -10.49 -2.51
CA GLN A 109 1.16 -9.84 -3.66
C GLN A 109 0.96 -10.83 -4.85
N GLY A 110 -0.21 -10.89 -5.53
CA GLY A 110 -0.52 -11.88 -6.60
C GLY A 110 -1.23 -11.39 -7.89
N PHE A 111 -1.35 -12.25 -8.92
CA PHE A 111 -1.90 -11.98 -10.29
C PHE A 111 -2.32 -13.24 -11.10
N HIS A 112 -3.07 -13.10 -12.21
CA HIS A 112 -3.43 -14.21 -13.15
C HIS A 112 -2.54 -14.31 -14.42
N VAL A 113 -2.26 -15.55 -14.88
CA VAL A 113 -1.34 -15.91 -15.99
C VAL A 113 -2.00 -15.79 -17.36
N LYS A 114 -1.23 -15.38 -18.37
CA LYS A 114 -1.75 -14.99 -19.67
C LYS A 114 -1.23 -15.79 -20.87
N ASP A 115 -1.97 -15.79 -21.99
CA ASP A 115 -1.64 -16.50 -23.24
C ASP A 115 -0.80 -15.65 -24.20
N VAL A 116 0.52 -15.68 -24.03
CA VAL A 116 1.44 -14.87 -24.85
C VAL A 116 2.54 -15.74 -25.46
N ALA A 117 2.92 -15.43 -26.69
CA ALA A 117 3.95 -16.17 -27.42
C ALA A 117 5.29 -16.12 -26.66
N GLY A 118 5.72 -17.27 -26.14
CA GLY A 118 6.92 -17.40 -25.29
C GLY A 118 6.65 -17.39 -23.78
N GLY A 119 5.41 -17.11 -23.35
CA GLY A 119 4.95 -17.17 -21.96
C GLY A 119 4.91 -15.82 -21.20
N ASP A 120 4.00 -15.67 -20.23
CA ASP A 120 3.85 -14.51 -19.33
C ASP A 120 4.91 -14.45 -18.22
N ASN A 121 5.59 -13.30 -18.05
CA ASN A 121 6.85 -13.14 -17.30
C ASN A 121 6.99 -11.76 -16.55
N ARG A 122 6.23 -11.47 -15.46
CA ARG A 122 6.09 -10.11 -14.80
C ARG A 122 6.99 -9.85 -13.55
N ILE A 123 7.05 -8.60 -13.01
CA ILE A 123 7.89 -8.10 -11.86
C ILE A 123 7.09 -7.34 -10.74
N LEU A 124 7.40 -7.51 -9.43
CA LEU A 124 6.75 -6.99 -8.19
C LEU A 124 7.77 -6.36 -7.18
N VAL A 125 7.39 -5.57 -6.12
CA VAL A 125 8.35 -4.89 -5.18
C VAL A 125 8.02 -4.98 -3.68
N VAL A 126 8.98 -5.41 -2.84
CA VAL A 126 8.90 -5.57 -1.36
C VAL A 126 9.32 -4.30 -0.58
N PRO A 127 8.61 -3.83 0.48
CA PRO A 127 8.96 -2.58 1.20
C PRO A 127 10.18 -2.62 2.16
N SER A 128 10.80 -1.45 2.41
CA SER A 128 12.09 -1.33 3.12
C SER A 128 12.06 -1.62 4.62
N ALA A 129 10.95 -1.32 5.31
CA ALA A 129 10.85 -1.56 6.75
C ALA A 129 10.89 -3.06 7.07
N TYR A 130 10.32 -3.90 6.20
CA TYR A 130 10.38 -5.35 6.31
C TYR A 130 11.79 -5.88 6.00
N LEU A 131 12.44 -5.33 4.96
CA LEU A 131 13.83 -5.66 4.64
C LEU A 131 14.80 -5.29 5.77
N LYS A 132 14.63 -4.12 6.43
CA LYS A 132 15.48 -3.67 7.56
C LYS A 132 15.40 -4.62 8.75
N LYS A 133 14.21 -5.15 9.05
CA LYS A 133 14.01 -6.11 10.15
C LYS A 133 14.66 -7.47 9.87
N LEU A 134 14.91 -7.80 8.61
CA LEU A 134 15.60 -9.02 8.18
C LEU A 134 17.08 -8.80 7.84
N ALA A 135 17.70 -7.69 8.27
CA ALA A 135 19.12 -7.43 8.01
C ALA A 135 20.03 -8.57 8.54
N GLY A 136 20.73 -9.23 7.62
CA GLY A 136 21.58 -10.40 7.85
C GLY A 136 20.85 -11.74 7.93
N GLN A 137 19.56 -11.79 7.64
CA GLN A 137 18.77 -13.02 7.63
C GLN A 137 18.37 -13.42 6.20
N THR A 138 18.01 -14.70 6.04
CA THR A 138 17.48 -15.22 4.79
C THR A 138 16.00 -14.88 4.70
N ALA A 139 15.62 -14.26 3.59
CA ALA A 139 14.24 -14.13 3.22
C ALA A 139 13.89 -15.18 2.17
N THR A 140 12.63 -15.58 2.16
CA THR A 140 12.11 -16.50 1.18
C THR A 140 11.09 -15.79 0.31
N LEU A 141 11.21 -16.04 -0.97
CA LEU A 141 10.21 -15.73 -1.97
C LEU A 141 9.73 -17.04 -2.55
N HIS A 142 8.45 -17.27 -2.50
CA HIS A 142 7.83 -18.34 -3.28
C HIS A 142 6.47 -17.85 -3.73
N TYR A 143 5.91 -18.53 -4.70
CA TYR A 143 4.58 -18.22 -5.12
C TYR A 143 3.69 -19.46 -5.14
N VAL A 144 2.40 -19.23 -4.92
CA VAL A 144 1.39 -20.27 -4.94
C VAL A 144 0.58 -20.10 -6.21
N VAL A 145 0.50 -21.16 -7.01
CA VAL A 145 -0.29 -21.24 -8.23
C VAL A 145 -1.59 -21.97 -7.95
N THR A 146 -2.70 -21.26 -8.06
CA THR A 146 -4.04 -21.83 -7.98
C THR A 146 -4.52 -22.17 -9.39
N PRO A 147 -4.65 -23.46 -9.74
CA PRO A 147 -5.03 -23.86 -11.08
C PRO A 147 -6.51 -23.62 -11.33
N THR A 148 -6.90 -23.54 -12.60
CA THR A 148 -8.31 -23.45 -13.01
C THR A 148 -9.08 -24.75 -12.78
N SER A 149 -8.40 -25.91 -12.74
CA SER A 149 -8.93 -27.17 -12.22
C SER A 149 -7.80 -28.07 -11.69
N GLY A 150 -8.06 -28.83 -10.61
CA GLY A 150 -7.04 -29.65 -9.94
C GLY A 150 -6.53 -29.05 -8.62
N LYS A 151 -5.42 -29.57 -8.10
CA LYS A 151 -4.86 -29.14 -6.80
C LYS A 151 -3.93 -27.94 -6.94
N VAL A 152 -4.01 -27.01 -5.98
CA VAL A 152 -3.07 -25.88 -5.80
C VAL A 152 -1.64 -26.40 -5.78
N ARG A 153 -0.77 -25.68 -6.49
CA ARG A 153 0.64 -26.02 -6.65
C ARG A 153 1.50 -24.89 -6.10
N THR A 154 2.53 -25.24 -5.34
CA THR A 154 3.44 -24.25 -4.77
C THR A 154 4.76 -24.27 -5.51
N SER A 155 5.27 -23.10 -5.84
CA SER A 155 6.57 -22.95 -6.48
C SER A 155 7.69 -23.51 -5.61
N GLY A 156 8.82 -23.84 -6.24
CA GLY A 156 10.09 -23.87 -5.53
C GLY A 156 10.31 -22.54 -4.80
N ILE A 157 10.98 -22.60 -3.66
CA ILE A 157 11.23 -21.42 -2.84
C ILE A 157 12.56 -20.79 -3.28
N LEU A 158 12.54 -19.54 -3.74
CA LEU A 158 13.76 -18.74 -3.85
C LEU A 158 14.14 -18.26 -2.45
N SER A 159 15.24 -18.76 -1.94
CA SER A 159 15.82 -18.25 -0.70
C SER A 159 17.02 -17.35 -1.04
N PHE A 160 17.07 -16.17 -0.44
CA PHE A 160 18.16 -15.21 -0.63
C PHE A 160 18.39 -14.40 0.64
N GLU A 161 19.59 -13.83 0.77
CA GLU A 161 19.99 -13.10 1.98
C GLU A 161 19.80 -11.58 1.86
N VAL A 162 19.41 -10.90 2.95
CA VAL A 162 19.37 -9.43 3.03
C VAL A 162 20.61 -8.93 3.79
N ARG A 163 21.45 -8.05 3.22
CA ARG A 163 22.75 -7.58 3.78
C ARG A 163 22.75 -6.02 3.96
N GLY A 164 23.53 -5.35 4.85
CA GLY A 164 23.64 -3.84 5.01
C GLY A 164 23.19 -3.17 6.38
N LEU A 165 23.06 -1.80 6.54
CA LEU A 165 22.96 -1.06 7.87
C LEU A 165 22.02 0.22 8.04
N TYR A 166 21.60 0.59 9.31
CA TYR A 166 20.79 1.81 9.73
C TYR A 166 21.14 2.40 11.16
N LEU A 167 21.17 3.75 11.41
CA LEU A 167 21.83 4.44 12.58
C LEU A 167 21.13 5.73 13.21
N PRO A 168 20.90 5.87 14.56
CA PRO A 168 20.28 7.04 15.28
C PRO A 168 21.21 8.10 15.97
N ALA A 169 20.71 9.08 16.77
CA ALA A 169 21.49 10.15 17.46
C ALA A 169 22.22 9.67 18.75
N PRO A 170 23.35 10.29 19.18
CA PRO A 170 24.04 9.89 20.40
C PRO A 170 23.53 10.58 21.68
N GLU A 171 23.78 9.94 22.83
CA GLU A 171 23.45 10.40 24.19
C GLU A 171 24.74 10.68 24.99
N VAL A 172 24.83 11.78 25.74
CA VAL A 172 26.04 12.07 26.57
C VAL A 172 25.80 11.70 28.02
N ILE A 173 26.37 10.56 28.42
CA ILE A 173 26.06 9.93 29.70
C ILE A 173 26.58 10.77 30.88
N ASP A 174 27.80 11.30 30.78
CA ASP A 174 28.42 12.04 31.90
C ASP A 174 27.92 13.48 32.02
N ALA A 175 27.00 13.90 31.13
CA ALA A 175 26.30 15.15 31.29
C ALA A 175 25.13 14.96 32.26
N LYS A 176 25.10 15.75 33.33
CA LYS A 176 23.95 15.80 34.24
C LYS A 176 23.40 17.23 34.30
N ASP A 177 22.10 17.35 34.11
CA ASP A 177 21.39 18.63 34.05
C ASP A 177 22.04 19.56 32.99
N ASN A 178 22.35 18.96 31.83
CA ASN A 178 23.02 19.57 30.68
C ASN A 178 24.42 20.14 30.96
N THR A 179 25.04 19.73 32.08
CA THR A 179 26.40 20.10 32.46
C THR A 179 27.31 18.87 32.49
N ILE A 180 28.32 18.88 31.63
CA ILE A 180 29.49 18.02 31.68
C ILE A 180 30.45 18.65 32.68
N ASP A 181 30.38 18.26 33.94
CA ASP A 181 31.45 18.69 34.83
C ASP A 181 32.78 18.03 34.46
N ILE A 182 33.70 18.76 33.84
CA ILE A 182 34.98 18.21 33.39
C ILE A 182 35.79 17.54 34.51
N ASN A 183 35.55 17.93 35.77
CA ASN A 183 36.23 17.39 36.94
C ASN A 183 35.52 16.19 37.58
N LYS A 184 34.23 15.98 37.28
CA LYS A 184 33.41 14.91 37.87
C LYS A 184 32.81 13.96 36.84
N ILE A 185 33.04 14.24 35.57
CA ILE A 185 33.14 13.19 34.58
C ILE A 185 34.26 12.23 34.98
N SER A 186 34.06 11.00 34.60
CA SER A 186 34.91 9.87 34.92
C SER A 186 36.42 10.16 34.62
N ALA A 187 37.36 9.66 35.45
CA ALA A 187 38.82 9.88 35.32
C ALA A 187 39.64 8.56 35.21
N LYS A 188 40.75 8.54 34.42
CA LYS A 188 41.70 7.41 34.26
C LYS A 188 43.13 7.94 34.14
N GLY A 189 44.05 7.44 34.96
CA GLY A 189 45.42 7.96 34.96
C GLY A 189 45.41 9.48 35.24
N THR A 190 46.18 10.25 34.50
CA THR A 190 46.33 11.71 34.69
C THR A 190 45.33 12.59 33.93
N VAL A 191 44.30 12.02 33.27
CA VAL A 191 43.45 12.73 32.31
C VAL A 191 41.95 12.45 32.53
N LYS A 192 41.08 13.47 32.40
CA LYS A 192 39.61 13.44 32.58
C LYS A 192 38.88 13.12 31.27
N TYR A 193 37.66 12.58 31.29
CA TYR A 193 36.99 12.26 30.02
C TYR A 193 35.46 12.23 30.04
N VAL A 194 34.85 12.54 28.89
CA VAL A 194 33.40 12.58 28.64
C VAL A 194 32.97 11.38 27.82
N THR A 195 31.94 10.67 28.27
CA THR A 195 31.43 9.48 27.60
C THR A 195 30.16 9.77 26.82
N VAL A 196 30.22 9.48 25.53
CA VAL A 196 29.12 9.61 24.59
C VAL A 196 28.69 8.22 24.13
N SER A 197 27.43 7.91 24.35
CA SER A 197 26.76 6.65 24.04
C SER A 197 26.08 6.72 22.68
N LEU A 198 26.12 5.63 21.93
CA LEU A 198 25.33 5.46 20.72
C LEU A 198 25.00 4.00 20.48
N ASP A 199 23.82 3.74 19.93
CA ASP A 199 23.35 2.38 19.73
C ASP A 199 22.52 2.24 18.46
N TYR A 200 22.67 1.14 17.71
CA TYR A 200 21.93 0.96 16.46
C TYR A 200 21.49 -0.49 16.19
N PRO A 201 20.30 -0.70 15.56
CA PRO A 201 19.55 -1.95 15.71
C PRO A 201 20.27 -3.22 15.27
N ASP A 202 21.01 -3.20 14.15
CA ASP A 202 21.75 -4.35 13.61
C ASP A 202 23.28 -4.22 13.75
N MET A 203 23.75 -3.66 14.85
CA MET A 203 25.18 -3.62 15.13
C MET A 203 25.78 -5.04 15.17
N LYS A 204 26.87 -5.30 14.43
CA LYS A 204 27.49 -6.64 14.28
C LYS A 204 29.01 -6.60 14.44
N ASP A 205 29.62 -7.79 14.62
CA ASP A 205 31.06 -7.95 14.83
C ASP A 205 31.77 -7.60 13.51
N ARG A 206 32.81 -6.77 13.59
CA ARG A 206 33.62 -6.23 12.48
C ARG A 206 33.06 -4.99 11.75
N ASP A 207 32.02 -4.33 12.27
CA ASP A 207 31.71 -2.94 11.86
C ASP A 207 32.85 -1.98 12.26
N ALA A 208 32.87 -0.70 11.82
CA ALA A 208 33.71 0.35 12.43
C ALA A 208 33.02 1.71 12.57
N VAL A 209 33.17 2.47 13.65
CA VAL A 209 32.37 3.67 14.02
C VAL A 209 33.24 4.86 14.43
N ARG A 210 32.81 6.12 14.18
CA ARG A 210 33.47 7.36 14.67
C ARG A 210 32.51 8.52 15.03
N LEU A 211 32.95 9.47 15.86
CA LEU A 211 32.17 10.63 16.41
C LEU A 211 32.62 12.01 15.87
N VAL A 212 31.77 13.04 16.05
CA VAL A 212 31.97 14.43 15.59
C VAL A 212 31.50 15.45 16.65
N LYS A 213 32.25 16.55 16.84
CA LYS A 213 32.08 17.66 17.82
C LYS A 213 32.11 19.04 17.14
N ALA A 214 31.24 19.98 17.51
CA ALA A 214 31.19 21.34 16.96
C ALA A 214 30.71 22.37 18.02
N GLY A 215 31.47 23.42 18.37
CA GLY A 215 31.13 24.35 19.48
C GLY A 215 31.99 25.62 19.61
N VAL A 216 31.87 26.37 20.72
CA VAL A 216 32.64 27.60 21.02
C VAL A 216 33.26 27.60 22.43
N ASP A 217 34.41 28.26 22.59
CA ASP A 217 35.15 28.38 23.86
C ASP A 217 34.69 29.57 24.75
N ALA A 218 35.29 29.72 25.92
CA ALA A 218 34.96 30.78 26.89
C ALA A 218 35.12 32.21 26.34
N ASN A 219 35.87 32.39 25.23
CA ASN A 219 36.13 33.67 24.57
C ASN A 219 35.36 33.81 23.23
N GLN A 220 34.40 32.90 22.95
CA GLN A 220 33.53 32.89 21.76
C GLN A 220 34.21 32.48 20.44
N LYS A 221 35.34 31.77 20.48
CA LYS A 221 35.99 31.26 19.27
C LYS A 221 35.46 29.87 18.88
N ALA A 222 35.15 29.65 17.59
CA ALA A 222 34.57 28.40 17.08
C ALA A 222 35.58 27.25 16.93
N ILE A 223 35.14 26.02 17.25
CA ILE A 223 35.93 24.79 17.29
C ILE A 223 35.10 23.60 16.73
N ASN A 224 35.59 22.89 15.71
CA ASN A 224 34.95 21.73 15.09
C ASN A 224 35.95 20.57 14.89
N VAL A 225 35.60 19.34 15.30
CA VAL A 225 36.52 18.18 15.36
C VAL A 225 35.81 16.85 15.04
N ILE A 226 36.46 15.93 14.32
CA ILE A 226 35.99 14.56 14.01
C ILE A 226 36.98 13.54 14.60
N ASP A 227 36.50 12.53 15.30
CA ASP A 227 37.32 11.50 15.97
C ASP A 227 37.75 10.36 15.03
N GLU A 228 38.72 9.55 15.49
CA GLU A 228 39.25 8.37 14.78
C GLU A 228 38.23 7.23 14.58
N GLU A 229 38.46 6.42 13.54
CA GLU A 229 37.65 5.27 13.13
C GLU A 229 37.88 4.05 14.06
N ARG A 230 36.81 3.41 14.57
CA ARG A 230 36.91 2.32 15.57
C ARG A 230 36.11 1.06 15.22
N PRO A 231 36.73 -0.12 15.04
CA PRO A 231 35.98 -1.35 14.78
C PRO A 231 35.10 -1.79 15.98
N VAL A 232 33.87 -2.23 15.72
CA VAL A 232 32.95 -2.88 16.67
C VAL A 232 33.30 -4.35 16.76
N SER A 233 33.75 -4.79 17.91
CA SER A 233 34.02 -6.21 18.17
C SER A 233 32.83 -6.90 18.83
N SER A 234 32.81 -8.22 18.85
CA SER A 234 31.81 -9.06 19.51
C SER A 234 31.59 -8.68 20.98
N GLY A 235 32.65 -8.26 21.66
CA GLY A 235 32.56 -7.74 23.03
C GLY A 235 31.76 -6.45 23.14
N ASN A 236 31.85 -5.54 22.16
CA ASN A 236 31.07 -4.30 22.18
C ASN A 236 29.56 -4.57 21.97
N LEU A 237 29.22 -5.56 21.13
CA LEU A 237 27.83 -5.97 20.85
C LEU A 237 27.11 -6.56 22.06
N ALA A 238 27.85 -7.29 22.90
CA ALA A 238 27.33 -7.83 24.14
C ALA A 238 27.12 -6.75 25.22
N HIS A 239 27.70 -5.56 25.05
CA HIS A 239 27.71 -4.48 26.03
C HIS A 239 27.20 -3.16 25.45
N ARG A 240 26.22 -3.26 24.54
CA ARG A 240 25.51 -2.10 24.00
C ARG A 240 24.85 -1.30 25.15
N PRO A 241 24.80 0.04 25.06
CA PRO A 241 25.19 0.89 23.91
C PRO A 241 26.71 1.14 23.78
N LEU A 242 27.20 1.43 22.57
CA LEU A 242 28.62 1.74 22.31
C LEU A 242 29.01 3.09 22.89
N LYS A 243 30.12 3.12 23.63
CA LYS A 243 30.59 4.31 24.33
C LYS A 243 31.89 4.82 23.73
N PHE A 244 31.93 6.11 23.46
CA PHE A 244 33.12 6.85 23.07
C PHE A 244 33.56 7.74 24.20
N ILE A 245 34.87 7.90 24.32
CA ILE A 245 35.50 8.60 25.44
C ILE A 245 36.30 9.75 24.84
N TRP A 246 35.95 10.97 25.22
CA TRP A 246 36.69 12.18 24.87
C TRP A 246 37.52 12.64 26.03
N THR A 247 38.79 12.92 25.81
CA THR A 247 39.72 13.27 26.89
C THR A 247 39.62 14.75 27.27
N ASP A 248 40.28 15.09 28.36
CA ASP A 248 40.34 16.42 28.94
C ASP A 248 40.84 17.41 27.88
N GLY A 249 41.91 17.11 27.15
CA GLY A 249 42.38 17.98 26.07
C GLY A 249 41.37 18.19 24.93
N ASP A 250 40.40 17.28 24.74
CA ASP A 250 39.42 17.33 23.65
C ASP A 250 38.18 18.19 24.01
N ILE A 251 37.87 18.30 25.32
CA ILE A 251 36.68 19.01 25.82
C ILE A 251 37.06 20.26 26.63
N ARG A 252 38.25 20.29 27.22
CA ARG A 252 38.82 21.43 27.98
C ARG A 252 39.06 22.70 27.16
N PRO A 253 39.25 22.66 25.82
CA PRO A 253 39.21 23.88 25.02
C PRO A 253 37.84 24.58 25.11
N LEU A 254 36.78 23.80 25.37
CA LEU A 254 35.42 24.27 25.60
C LEU A 254 35.12 24.44 27.10
N LEU A 255 36.12 24.41 27.99
CA LEU A 255 35.93 24.56 29.45
C LEU A 255 35.36 25.94 29.74
N ASN A 256 34.21 25.96 30.39
CA ASN A 256 33.39 27.16 30.60
C ASN A 256 32.75 27.73 29.31
N GLY A 257 32.67 26.95 28.22
CA GLY A 257 32.01 27.21 26.93
C GLY A 257 30.88 26.20 26.58
N SER A 258 30.53 26.02 25.28
CA SER A 258 29.36 25.20 24.83
C SER A 258 29.58 24.38 23.53
N VAL A 259 28.88 23.24 23.32
CA VAL A 259 29.19 22.25 22.24
C VAL A 259 28.05 21.32 21.73
N ASP A 260 28.09 20.89 20.44
CA ASP A 260 27.22 19.93 19.68
C ASP A 260 27.92 18.61 19.20
N ILE A 261 27.20 17.46 19.09
CA ILE A 261 27.77 16.07 19.04
C ILE A 261 27.00 15.04 18.13
N TYR A 262 27.64 14.20 17.24
CA TYR A 262 27.04 13.10 16.37
C TYR A 262 28.00 12.01 15.75
N TYR A 263 27.58 10.89 15.09
CA TYR A 263 28.46 9.73 14.66
C TYR A 263 28.29 9.09 13.23
N GLN A 264 29.18 8.14 12.83
CA GLN A 264 29.24 7.42 11.53
C GLN A 264 29.71 5.93 11.68
N VAL A 265 29.36 4.96 10.78
CA VAL A 265 29.65 3.50 10.83
C VAL A 265 30.14 2.90 9.49
N TYR A 266 31.00 1.87 9.47
CA TYR A 266 31.60 1.17 8.32
C TYR A 266 31.30 -0.33 8.39
N ARG A 267 30.91 -0.96 7.29
CA ARG A 267 30.68 -2.41 7.19
C ARG A 267 30.94 -2.88 5.77
N ASP A 268 31.68 -3.99 5.64
CA ASP A 268 31.95 -4.68 4.37
C ASP A 268 32.47 -3.77 3.24
N GLY A 269 33.36 -2.83 3.57
CA GLY A 269 34.00 -1.95 2.58
C GLY A 269 33.41 -0.53 2.48
N ILE A 270 32.37 -0.18 3.27
CA ILE A 270 31.54 1.02 3.04
C ILE A 270 31.14 1.73 4.34
N TRP A 271 31.17 3.08 4.37
CA TRP A 271 30.81 3.95 5.51
C TRP A 271 29.35 4.48 5.47
N TYR A 272 28.76 4.89 6.59
CA TYR A 272 27.33 5.27 6.83
C TYR A 272 27.23 6.36 7.97
N ASN A 273 26.21 7.26 8.05
CA ASN A 273 26.14 8.40 9.04
C ASN A 273 24.90 8.42 9.99
N SER A 274 24.96 9.19 11.11
CA SER A 274 23.93 9.32 12.18
C SER A 274 23.43 10.77 12.50
N LEU A 275 22.66 10.99 13.58
CA LEU A 275 21.96 12.26 14.03
C LEU A 275 22.65 12.99 15.26
N LYS A 276 22.27 14.22 15.77
CA LYS A 276 23.08 15.12 16.72
C LYS A 276 22.51 15.60 18.13
N SER A 277 23.34 16.13 19.11
CA SER A 277 23.03 16.61 20.55
C SER A 277 23.91 17.80 21.17
N SER A 278 23.46 18.65 22.18
CA SER A 278 24.12 19.94 22.69
C SER A 278 24.30 20.19 24.25
N LEU A 279 25.41 20.80 24.82
CA LEU A 279 25.80 20.85 26.31
C LEU A 279 26.74 22.01 26.88
N TYR A 280 26.86 22.21 28.25
CA TYR A 280 27.88 23.05 29.02
C TYR A 280 28.98 22.23 29.74
N VAL A 281 30.16 22.79 30.08
CA VAL A 281 31.33 22.04 30.61
C VAL A 281 31.97 22.65 31.92
N GLY A 282 31.76 22.10 33.17
CA GLY A 282 32.37 22.52 34.52
C GLY A 282 31.76 21.98 35.89
N ALA A 283 32.40 22.16 37.09
CA ALA A 283 32.19 21.52 38.47
C ALA A 283 30.73 21.17 39.03
N ARG A 284 30.43 19.98 39.67
CA ARG A 284 29.10 19.48 40.20
C ARG A 284 29.02 19.18 41.72
N LEU A 285 28.18 19.79 42.56
CA LEU A 285 28.53 19.97 43.99
C LEU A 285 27.66 19.36 45.14
N ALA A 286 26.70 18.42 44.98
CA ALA A 286 26.05 17.71 46.13
C ALA A 286 25.57 16.28 45.78
N GLY A 287 25.82 15.27 46.63
CA GLY A 287 25.91 13.87 46.18
C GLY A 287 25.09 12.76 46.87
N LEU A 288 24.94 12.73 48.21
CA LEU A 288 24.29 11.61 48.94
C LEU A 288 23.22 12.09 49.90
N ALA A 289 22.16 11.31 50.12
CA ALA A 289 21.14 11.67 51.11
C ALA A 289 21.68 11.55 52.55
N PRO A 290 21.21 12.39 53.50
CA PRO A 290 21.44 12.18 54.93
C PRO A 290 20.67 10.95 55.45
N TYR A 291 20.96 10.44 56.65
CA TYR A 291 20.21 9.29 57.21
C TYR A 291 20.25 9.19 58.74
N ILE A 292 19.39 8.33 59.30
CA ILE A 292 19.33 7.99 60.73
C ILE A 292 19.42 6.48 60.90
N LYS A 293 20.17 6.02 61.90
CA LYS A 293 20.39 4.59 62.11
C LYS A 293 19.17 3.91 62.75
N GLY A 294 18.71 2.82 62.15
CA GLY A 294 17.58 2.01 62.65
C GLY A 294 16.21 2.53 62.22
N VAL A 295 16.16 3.55 61.36
CA VAL A 295 14.93 4.13 60.82
C VAL A 295 14.71 3.60 59.40
N ASP A 296 13.69 2.77 59.23
CA ASP A 296 13.29 2.21 57.93
C ASP A 296 11.86 2.62 57.59
N GLY A 297 11.73 3.76 56.91
CA GLY A 297 10.45 4.35 56.51
C GLY A 297 9.64 4.99 57.63
N TYR A 298 9.93 4.71 58.90
CA TYR A 298 9.41 5.44 60.05
C TYR A 298 10.40 5.47 61.22
N LEU A 299 10.34 6.55 62.00
CA LEU A 299 11.10 6.83 63.22
C LEU A 299 10.09 6.93 64.36
N ASP A 300 10.00 5.89 65.18
CA ASP A 300 9.11 5.87 66.35
C ASP A 300 9.75 6.65 67.52
N PRO A 301 9.27 7.85 67.86
CA PRO A 301 9.88 8.70 68.89
C PRO A 301 9.89 8.01 70.26
N ASP A 302 8.92 7.13 70.51
CA ASP A 302 8.73 6.47 71.82
C ASP A 302 9.79 5.38 72.07
N THR A 303 10.60 5.04 71.05
CA THR A 303 11.69 4.07 71.15
C THR A 303 13.04 4.69 71.49
N PHE A 304 13.12 6.03 71.58
CA PHE A 304 14.34 6.78 71.91
C PHE A 304 14.12 7.60 73.19
N ILE A 305 15.21 7.86 73.93
CA ILE A 305 15.11 8.52 75.24
C ILE A 305 15.37 10.03 75.14
N ASP A 306 16.40 10.49 74.40
CA ASP A 306 16.81 11.91 74.42
C ASP A 306 16.97 12.57 73.03
N TYR A 307 17.62 11.91 72.07
CA TYR A 307 17.88 12.46 70.73
C TYR A 307 18.23 11.36 69.72
N VAL A 308 18.22 11.72 68.43
CA VAL A 308 18.77 10.89 67.35
C VAL A 308 19.90 11.60 66.63
N TYR A 309 20.85 10.81 66.13
CA TYR A 309 21.92 11.34 65.28
C TYR A 309 21.47 11.34 63.82
N VAL A 310 21.36 12.54 63.24
CA VAL A 310 21.20 12.71 61.80
C VAL A 310 22.57 12.83 61.20
N ARG A 311 22.86 11.91 60.30
CA ARG A 311 24.21 11.70 59.81
C ARG A 311 24.26 12.24 58.40
N ILE A 312 25.08 13.27 58.18
CA ILE A 312 25.31 13.86 56.85
C ILE A 312 26.61 13.31 56.28
N PRO A 313 26.56 12.68 55.10
CA PRO A 313 27.75 12.23 54.41
C PRO A 313 28.63 13.41 53.98
N PHE A 314 29.92 13.35 54.32
CA PHE A 314 30.89 14.43 54.13
C PHE A 314 31.45 14.59 52.71
N GLN A 315 30.88 13.88 51.72
CA GLN A 315 31.53 13.77 50.41
C GLN A 315 31.35 15.02 49.52
N GLY A 316 32.49 15.58 49.11
CA GLY A 316 32.59 16.67 48.14
C GLY A 316 32.54 18.07 48.75
N THR A 317 32.40 18.16 50.07
CA THR A 317 32.52 19.40 50.85
C THR A 317 33.97 19.83 50.99
N LEU A 318 34.23 21.12 50.89
CA LEU A 318 35.52 21.76 51.17
C LEU A 318 35.41 22.62 52.45
N VAL A 319 36.53 22.91 53.11
CA VAL A 319 36.55 23.84 54.25
C VAL A 319 35.91 25.17 53.84
N ASN A 320 34.99 25.69 54.66
CA ASN A 320 34.13 26.84 54.38
C ASN A 320 32.96 26.62 53.40
N ASP A 321 32.84 25.45 52.75
CA ASP A 321 31.55 25.08 52.15
C ASP A 321 30.50 25.12 53.26
N LYS A 322 29.35 25.69 52.92
CA LYS A 322 28.22 25.73 53.83
C LYS A 322 27.33 24.55 53.55
N VAL A 323 27.28 23.63 54.51
CA VAL A 323 26.37 22.50 54.50
C VAL A 323 25.21 22.86 55.37
N THR A 324 24.09 23.13 54.73
CA THR A 324 22.85 23.39 55.44
C THR A 324 22.05 22.11 55.42
N MET A 325 21.96 21.44 56.57
CA MET A 325 20.95 20.40 56.74
C MET A 325 19.59 21.08 56.80
N VAL A 326 18.66 20.54 56.05
CA VAL A 326 17.26 20.89 56.14
C VAL A 326 16.55 19.61 56.53
N TRP A 327 16.14 19.57 57.79
CA TRP A 327 15.17 18.63 58.28
C TRP A 327 13.83 19.33 58.30
N SER A 328 12.86 18.77 57.63
CA SER A 328 11.54 19.37 57.64
C SER A 328 10.48 18.34 57.47
N ASP A 329 9.28 18.63 57.95
CA ASP A 329 8.14 17.90 57.41
C ASP A 329 8.09 18.07 55.90
N SER A 330 7.26 17.24 55.31
CA SER A 330 6.90 17.38 53.92
C SER A 330 6.29 18.75 53.70
N SER A 331 5.64 19.40 54.68
CA SER A 331 5.28 20.81 54.54
C SER A 331 6.48 21.77 54.44
N ARG A 332 7.72 21.30 54.58
CA ARG A 332 8.99 22.03 54.39
C ARG A 332 8.97 23.43 54.96
N GLN A 333 8.33 23.67 56.09
CA GLN A 333 8.25 25.04 56.59
C GLN A 333 8.42 25.12 58.08
N ASN A 334 7.88 24.14 58.80
CA ASN A 334 8.56 23.69 59.99
C ASN A 334 9.86 23.01 59.51
N LYS A 335 10.88 23.83 59.31
CA LYS A 335 12.21 23.44 58.87
C LYS A 335 13.14 23.63 60.05
N PHE A 336 13.55 22.53 60.65
CA PHE A 336 14.75 22.53 61.44
C PHE A 336 15.94 22.55 60.48
N LYS A 337 16.62 23.69 60.43
CA LYS A 337 17.87 23.82 59.69
C LYS A 337 19.00 23.93 60.67
N GLU A 338 19.94 23.03 60.52
CA GLU A 338 21.21 23.17 61.20
C GLU A 338 22.27 23.33 60.13
N THR A 339 22.88 24.51 60.13
CA THR A 339 23.98 24.80 59.23
C THR A 339 25.26 24.53 59.95
N LEU A 340 25.98 23.53 59.45
CA LEU A 340 27.31 23.27 59.90
C LEU A 340 28.28 23.83 58.87
N THR A 341 29.20 24.66 59.34
CA THR A 341 30.34 25.04 58.50
C THR A 341 31.35 23.92 58.59
N VAL A 342 31.73 23.41 57.42
CA VAL A 342 32.68 22.31 57.39
C VAL A 342 34.03 22.82 57.88
N THR A 343 34.53 22.16 58.94
CA THR A 343 35.75 22.50 59.67
C THR A 343 36.81 21.43 59.46
N GLU A 344 38.06 21.70 59.83
CA GLU A 344 39.17 20.77 59.60
C GLU A 344 39.03 19.43 60.34
N LEU A 345 38.33 19.39 61.47
CA LEU A 345 38.18 18.17 62.26
C LEU A 345 37.08 17.24 61.73
N ASN A 346 36.15 17.79 60.92
CA ASN A 346 34.95 17.10 60.48
C ASN A 346 34.73 17.09 58.95
N VAL A 347 35.57 17.77 58.17
CA VAL A 347 35.54 17.75 56.69
C VAL A 347 35.58 16.35 56.08
N ASP A 348 36.20 15.40 56.78
CA ASP A 348 36.36 14.01 56.32
C ASP A 348 35.64 12.98 57.21
N LYS A 349 34.66 13.44 57.99
CA LYS A 349 33.90 12.58 58.91
C LYS A 349 32.42 12.87 58.78
N GLU A 350 31.60 11.86 59.03
CA GLU A 350 30.16 12.09 59.08
C GLU A 350 29.87 13.25 60.02
N LEU A 351 29.20 14.25 59.46
CA LEU A 351 28.75 15.36 60.26
C LEU A 351 27.53 14.83 61.00
N LEU A 352 27.71 14.63 62.30
CA LEU A 352 26.65 14.22 63.20
C LEU A 352 25.95 15.49 63.67
N ILE A 353 24.69 15.57 63.31
CA ILE A 353 23.81 16.62 63.81
C ILE A 353 22.84 15.95 64.77
N ASP A 354 22.94 16.35 66.03
CA ASP A 354 22.06 15.86 67.08
C ASP A 354 20.70 16.53 66.89
N VAL A 355 19.68 15.70 66.69
CA VAL A 355 18.30 16.18 66.60
C VAL A 355 17.56 15.65 67.82
N TYR A 356 17.26 16.56 68.74
CA TYR A 356 16.72 16.24 70.05
C TYR A 356 15.23 15.88 69.99
N LEU A 357 14.84 14.93 70.84
CA LEU A 357 13.51 14.33 70.85
C LEU A 357 12.45 15.35 71.28
N GLU A 358 12.64 16.00 72.42
CA GLU A 358 11.68 16.96 72.99
C GLU A 358 11.55 18.25 72.17
N ASP A 359 12.66 18.80 71.66
CA ASP A 359 12.68 20.08 70.97
C ASP A 359 12.30 20.00 69.48
N THR A 360 12.70 18.91 68.81
CA THR A 360 12.59 18.82 67.34
C THR A 360 11.75 17.62 66.91
N ILE A 361 12.15 16.38 67.22
CA ILE A 361 11.53 15.18 66.64
C ILE A 361 10.04 15.08 67.02
N ASN A 362 9.69 15.29 68.29
CA ASN A 362 8.31 15.20 68.75
C ASN A 362 7.39 16.23 68.09
N SER A 363 7.92 17.39 67.68
CA SER A 363 7.14 18.39 66.93
C SER A 363 6.73 17.92 65.53
N TYR A 364 7.38 16.87 65.01
CA TYR A 364 7.07 16.24 63.73
C TYR A 364 6.30 14.91 63.87
N ARG A 365 5.94 14.47 65.10
CA ARG A 365 5.18 13.23 65.32
C ARG A 365 3.84 13.27 64.56
N GLY A 366 3.52 12.18 63.87
CA GLY A 366 2.39 12.08 62.96
C GLY A 366 2.64 12.57 61.52
N LYS A 367 3.87 13.01 61.17
CA LYS A 367 4.17 13.59 59.84
C LYS A 367 5.27 12.84 59.10
N PHE A 368 5.24 12.90 57.77
CA PHE A 368 6.38 12.54 56.94
C PHE A 368 7.39 13.67 56.92
N VAL A 369 8.64 13.35 57.19
CA VAL A 369 9.77 14.25 57.23
C VAL A 369 10.69 13.94 56.06
N THR A 370 11.13 14.99 55.39
CA THR A 370 12.21 14.96 54.41
C THR A 370 13.43 15.64 54.99
N VAL A 371 14.56 14.96 54.91
CA VAL A 371 15.85 15.46 55.32
C VAL A 371 16.75 15.47 54.11
N TYR A 372 17.31 16.62 53.78
CA TYR A 372 18.33 16.76 52.74
C TYR A 372 19.30 17.85 53.16
N TYR A 373 20.40 18.00 52.43
CA TYR A 373 21.30 19.13 52.64
C TYR A 373 21.62 19.81 51.32
N ARG A 374 21.83 21.12 51.39
CA ARG A 374 22.29 21.91 50.25
C ARG A 374 23.74 22.29 50.42
N LEU A 375 24.48 22.20 49.32
CA LEU A 375 25.87 22.63 49.20
C LEU A 375 25.97 23.69 48.10
N GLU A 376 26.61 24.80 48.42
CA GLU A 376 26.67 25.96 47.53
C GLU A 376 28.10 26.39 47.24
N ARG A 377 28.36 26.79 45.98
CA ARG A 377 29.66 27.31 45.55
C ARG A 377 29.55 28.41 44.51
N THR A 378 30.51 29.30 44.53
CA THR A 378 30.56 30.48 43.67
C THR A 378 31.75 30.37 42.70
N LEU A 379 31.55 30.68 41.41
CA LEU A 379 32.57 30.57 40.34
C LEU A 379 33.31 31.88 40.04
N PRO A 380 34.44 31.83 39.30
CA PRO A 380 35.27 33.02 39.04
C PRO A 380 34.72 34.04 38.04
N ASP A 381 33.84 33.66 37.08
CA ASP A 381 33.22 34.59 36.10
C ASP A 381 31.95 35.29 36.65
N GLY A 382 31.74 35.21 37.96
CA GLY A 382 30.62 35.80 38.68
C GLY A 382 29.37 34.91 38.75
N ARG A 383 29.36 33.77 38.06
CA ARG A 383 28.23 32.82 38.11
C ARG A 383 28.30 31.94 39.35
N SER A 384 27.15 31.61 39.93
CA SER A 384 27.06 30.67 41.06
C SER A 384 26.44 29.35 40.62
N ILE A 385 26.88 28.26 41.25
CA ILE A 385 26.36 26.91 41.00
C ILE A 385 26.02 26.25 42.35
N GLY A 386 24.76 25.84 42.50
CA GLY A 386 24.23 25.29 43.75
C GLY A 386 23.70 23.87 43.54
N PHE A 387 23.80 23.05 44.60
CA PHE A 387 23.54 21.62 44.47
C PHE A 387 22.84 21.08 45.72
N ASN A 388 21.80 20.31 45.49
CA ASN A 388 21.05 19.66 46.55
C ASN A 388 21.45 18.20 46.64
N SER A 389 21.55 17.69 47.86
CA SER A 389 21.64 16.25 48.07
C SER A 389 20.33 15.58 47.63
N PRO A 390 20.38 14.27 47.32
CA PRO A 390 19.17 13.45 47.34
C PRO A 390 18.45 13.54 48.69
N GLU A 391 17.14 13.30 48.68
CA GLU A 391 16.25 13.42 49.83
C GLU A 391 16.14 12.12 50.63
N TYR A 392 16.14 12.22 51.96
CA TYR A 392 15.86 11.12 52.87
C TYR A 392 14.51 11.30 53.53
N LYS A 393 13.57 10.38 53.27
CA LYS A 393 12.17 10.50 53.68
C LYS A 393 11.77 9.39 54.63
N PHE A 394 11.12 9.75 55.74
CA PHE A 394 10.55 8.79 56.70
C PHE A 394 9.40 9.43 57.49
N PHE A 395 8.50 8.61 58.01
CA PHE A 395 7.43 9.04 58.91
C PHE A 395 7.96 9.21 60.34
N VAL A 396 7.57 10.24 61.07
CA VAL A 396 7.88 10.35 62.50
C VAL A 396 6.65 9.94 63.28
N GLY A 397 6.71 8.84 64.02
CA GLY A 397 5.59 8.22 64.73
C GLY A 397 5.64 6.70 64.65
N ASN A 398 4.79 6.04 65.43
CA ASN A 398 4.75 4.58 65.41
C ASN A 398 4.01 4.04 64.17
N GLN A 399 4.09 2.73 63.95
CA GLN A 399 3.51 2.09 62.76
C GLN A 399 1.98 2.29 62.66
N GLN A 400 1.26 2.24 63.78
CA GLN A 400 -0.19 2.44 63.79
C GLN A 400 -0.56 3.89 63.44
N GLU A 401 0.22 4.87 63.92
CA GLU A 401 0.07 6.29 63.58
C GLU A 401 0.38 6.56 62.10
N ARG A 402 1.34 5.83 61.52
CA ARG A 402 1.65 5.89 60.09
C ARG A 402 0.49 5.39 59.24
N GLU A 403 -0.09 4.26 59.62
CA GLU A 403 -1.26 3.67 58.94
C GLU A 403 -2.51 4.55 59.08
N ALA A 404 -2.67 5.23 60.22
CA ALA A 404 -3.74 6.21 60.44
C ALA A 404 -3.55 7.51 59.63
N ALA A 405 -2.31 8.00 59.48
CA ALA A 405 -1.99 9.15 58.64
C ALA A 405 -2.27 8.86 57.14
N ASP A 406 -2.05 7.63 56.70
CA ASP A 406 -2.34 7.16 55.34
C ASP A 406 -3.87 6.96 55.06
N SER A 407 -4.74 7.08 56.08
CA SER A 407 -6.20 6.89 55.96
C SER A 407 -7.02 8.12 56.42
N ARG A 408 -6.37 9.28 56.63
CA ARG A 408 -7.01 10.47 57.20
C ARG A 408 -7.93 11.20 56.20
N VAL A 409 -9.08 11.67 56.69
CA VAL A 409 -9.99 12.57 55.96
C VAL A 409 -9.46 14.01 56.06
N LEU A 410 -9.17 14.68 54.94
CA LEU A 410 -8.64 16.06 54.97
C LEU A 410 -9.74 17.07 55.31
N GLU A 411 -9.38 18.16 55.99
CA GLU A 411 -10.31 19.26 56.26
C GLU A 411 -10.86 19.88 54.96
N GLY A 412 -12.09 20.41 54.98
CA GLY A 412 -12.71 20.99 53.79
C GLY A 412 -12.03 22.29 53.33
N ALA A 413 -12.12 22.60 52.04
CA ALA A 413 -11.62 23.88 51.53
C ALA A 413 -12.37 25.06 52.14
N ILE A 414 -11.67 26.16 52.39
CA ILE A 414 -12.27 27.44 52.79
C ILE A 414 -12.63 28.20 51.51
N VAL A 415 -13.91 28.46 51.29
CA VAL A 415 -14.37 29.19 50.11
C VAL A 415 -14.58 30.67 50.44
N GLY A 416 -13.87 31.53 49.72
CA GLY A 416 -13.93 32.99 49.85
C GLY A 416 -15.36 33.52 49.71
N GLY A 417 -15.75 34.41 50.60
CA GLY A 417 -17.08 35.03 50.56
C GLY A 417 -18.25 34.15 51.01
N VAL A 418 -18.01 32.89 51.41
CA VAL A 418 -19.04 32.07 52.05
C VAL A 418 -19.17 32.44 53.53
N LYS A 419 -20.36 32.85 53.95
CA LYS A 419 -20.71 33.09 55.37
C LYS A 419 -21.97 32.30 55.71
N ASN A 420 -21.93 31.53 56.80
CA ASN A 420 -23.05 30.68 57.25
C ASN A 420 -23.61 29.77 56.14
N GLY A 421 -22.74 29.18 55.31
CA GLY A 421 -23.14 28.28 54.22
C GLY A 421 -23.71 28.97 52.97
N ASN A 422 -23.60 30.30 52.87
CA ASN A 422 -24.11 31.06 51.72
C ASN A 422 -23.04 31.99 51.15
N MET A 423 -22.91 31.97 49.82
CA MET A 423 -22.08 32.87 49.03
C MET A 423 -22.94 34.00 48.45
N ASP A 424 -22.45 35.24 48.55
CA ASP A 424 -23.09 36.40 47.95
C ASP A 424 -23.10 36.30 46.40
N ALA A 425 -24.26 36.56 45.79
CA ALA A 425 -24.46 36.47 44.35
C ALA A 425 -23.56 37.45 43.54
N SER A 426 -23.08 38.53 44.16
CA SER A 426 -22.14 39.47 43.52
C SER A 426 -20.83 38.79 43.09
N LEU A 427 -20.43 37.71 43.76
CA LEU A 427 -19.22 36.94 43.43
C LEU A 427 -19.36 36.11 42.14
N ALA A 428 -20.57 35.92 41.62
CA ALA A 428 -20.76 35.34 40.28
C ALA A 428 -20.16 36.22 39.16
N SER A 429 -20.01 37.52 39.40
CA SER A 429 -19.39 38.44 38.45
C SER A 429 -17.90 38.71 38.71
N ALA A 430 -17.42 38.44 39.92
CA ALA A 430 -16.05 38.71 40.36
C ALA A 430 -15.17 37.45 40.45
N GLY A 431 -15.78 36.27 40.49
CA GLY A 431 -15.11 35.04 40.90
C GLY A 431 -14.96 34.95 42.41
N THR A 432 -14.37 33.85 42.87
CA THR A 432 -14.05 33.65 44.27
C THR A 432 -12.76 32.86 44.41
N THR A 433 -12.32 32.65 45.63
CA THR A 433 -11.15 31.84 45.95
C THR A 433 -11.57 30.56 46.67
N LEU A 434 -10.93 29.46 46.31
CA LEU A 434 -10.95 28.22 47.08
C LEU A 434 -9.59 28.09 47.75
N THR A 435 -9.59 28.17 49.06
CA THR A 435 -8.39 28.21 49.89
C THR A 435 -8.21 26.83 50.52
N VAL A 436 -7.16 26.12 50.12
CA VAL A 436 -6.76 24.85 50.71
C VAL A 436 -5.86 25.13 51.90
N PRO A 437 -6.24 24.72 53.13
CA PRO A 437 -5.43 24.99 54.31
C PRO A 437 -4.04 24.38 54.18
N PHE A 438 -2.99 25.18 54.44
CA PHE A 438 -1.62 24.68 54.32
C PHE A 438 -1.34 23.50 55.25
N THR A 439 -2.07 23.42 56.37
CA THR A 439 -2.02 22.33 57.36
C THR A 439 -2.37 20.96 56.79
N GLU A 440 -3.07 20.92 55.65
CA GLU A 440 -3.48 19.68 54.96
C GLU A 440 -2.49 19.28 53.84
N THR A 441 -1.65 20.21 53.42
CA THR A 441 -0.73 20.06 52.28
C THR A 441 0.70 19.82 52.72
N GLN A 442 1.48 19.21 51.83
CA GLN A 442 2.91 18.99 52.02
C GLN A 442 3.65 19.12 50.68
N GLU A 443 4.90 19.57 50.69
CA GLU A 443 5.77 19.68 49.53
C GLU A 443 5.92 18.34 48.80
N GLY A 444 5.82 18.41 47.48
CA GLY A 444 5.71 17.25 46.60
C GLY A 444 4.27 16.84 46.35
N ASP A 445 3.29 17.41 47.05
CA ASP A 445 1.89 17.23 46.68
C ASP A 445 1.58 17.92 45.35
N SER A 446 0.67 17.31 44.61
CA SER A 446 -0.06 17.96 43.53
C SER A 446 -1.49 18.17 44.01
N VAL A 447 -1.84 19.42 44.29
CA VAL A 447 -3.16 19.79 44.82
C VAL A 447 -4.02 20.29 43.69
N THR A 448 -5.17 19.66 43.52
CA THR A 448 -6.16 20.05 42.53
C THR A 448 -7.42 20.49 43.26
N ALA A 449 -7.85 21.72 43.02
CA ALA A 449 -9.10 22.23 43.55
C ALA A 449 -10.25 21.84 42.60
N TYR A 450 -11.33 21.36 43.21
CA TYR A 450 -12.54 20.96 42.52
C TYR A 450 -13.69 21.83 42.99
N TRP A 451 -14.43 22.35 42.03
CA TRP A 451 -15.69 23.02 42.28
C TRP A 451 -16.76 22.34 41.45
N GLN A 452 -17.79 21.81 42.12
CA GLN A 452 -18.85 21.05 41.48
C GLN A 452 -20.20 21.59 41.89
N LEU A 453 -21.19 21.46 41.01
CA LEU A 453 -22.58 21.66 41.41
C LEU A 453 -23.04 20.45 42.22
N ALA A 454 -23.81 20.69 43.29
CA ALA A 454 -24.38 19.62 44.10
C ALA A 454 -25.39 18.75 43.31
N GLU A 455 -25.89 19.26 42.18
CA GLU A 455 -26.79 18.56 41.25
C GLU A 455 -26.04 17.65 40.26
N GLY A 456 -24.70 17.60 40.30
CA GLY A 456 -23.87 16.82 39.39
C GLY A 456 -23.34 17.62 38.18
N GLY A 457 -22.50 16.99 37.36
CA GLY A 457 -21.76 17.60 36.24
C GLY A 457 -20.25 17.54 36.43
N ASP A 458 -19.49 17.78 35.36
CA ASP A 458 -18.03 17.80 35.45
C ASP A 458 -17.59 18.91 36.41
N PRO A 459 -16.81 18.57 37.44
CA PRO A 459 -16.30 19.60 38.32
C PRO A 459 -15.40 20.53 37.50
N TYR A 460 -15.45 21.82 37.80
CA TYR A 460 -14.32 22.67 37.47
C TYR A 460 -13.12 22.12 38.21
N VAL A 461 -12.13 21.68 37.44
CA VAL A 461 -10.86 21.17 37.93
C VAL A 461 -9.84 22.28 37.70
N SER A 462 -9.24 22.78 38.78
CA SER A 462 -8.14 23.70 38.64
C SER A 462 -6.96 23.01 37.95
N VAL A 463 -6.06 23.78 37.36
CA VAL A 463 -4.74 23.24 37.06
C VAL A 463 -4.13 22.74 38.38
N PRO A 464 -3.56 21.53 38.44
CA PRO A 464 -2.91 21.04 39.64
C PRO A 464 -1.79 22.02 40.04
N GLN A 465 -1.82 22.47 41.28
CA GLN A 465 -0.78 23.28 41.86
C GLN A 465 0.17 22.38 42.63
N ALA A 466 1.42 22.34 42.19
CA ALA A 466 2.48 21.68 42.92
C ALA A 466 2.73 22.45 44.23
N VAL A 467 2.82 21.69 45.30
CA VAL A 467 3.20 22.20 46.61
C VAL A 467 4.71 22.12 46.69
N ASP A 468 5.34 23.27 46.83
CA ASP A 468 6.78 23.44 46.86
C ASP A 468 7.20 24.26 48.08
N ALA A 469 8.50 24.36 48.31
CA ALA A 469 9.05 25.07 49.46
C ALA A 469 8.58 26.53 49.61
N ALA A 470 8.06 27.16 48.55
CA ALA A 470 7.62 28.54 48.56
C ALA A 470 6.15 28.73 48.97
N ASN A 471 5.30 27.71 48.79
CA ASN A 471 3.85 27.82 49.01
C ASN A 471 3.28 26.90 50.09
N VAL A 472 4.12 26.02 50.65
CA VAL A 472 3.67 24.95 51.52
C VAL A 472 3.32 25.36 52.97
N ASP A 473 3.58 26.63 53.36
CA ASP A 473 3.15 27.21 54.66
C ASP A 473 1.95 28.12 54.60
N ARG A 474 1.49 28.36 53.38
CA ARG A 474 0.45 29.34 53.12
C ARG A 474 -0.67 28.58 52.46
N ASP A 475 -1.88 28.99 52.78
CA ASP A 475 -3.01 28.34 52.15
C ASP A 475 -2.88 28.48 50.64
N LEU A 476 -3.13 27.39 49.92
CA LEU A 476 -3.12 27.43 48.47
C LEU A 476 -4.43 28.03 48.01
N VAL A 477 -4.35 29.21 47.42
CA VAL A 477 -5.51 29.96 46.96
C VAL A 477 -5.71 29.69 45.48
N PHE A 478 -6.74 28.91 45.17
CA PHE A 478 -7.17 28.65 43.81
C PHE A 478 -8.24 29.67 43.44
N ASN A 479 -7.97 30.45 42.39
CA ASN A 479 -8.99 31.33 41.83
C ASN A 479 -10.01 30.48 41.10
N ILE A 480 -11.25 30.54 41.58
CA ILE A 480 -12.41 29.99 40.90
C ILE A 480 -12.93 31.08 39.98
N PRO A 481 -12.83 30.92 38.65
CA PRO A 481 -13.22 31.95 37.70
C PRO A 481 -14.67 32.39 37.91
N ALA A 482 -14.96 33.66 37.63
CA ALA A 482 -16.33 34.19 37.66
C ALA A 482 -17.30 33.32 36.86
N ALA A 483 -16.87 32.79 35.69
CA ALA A 483 -17.65 31.85 34.89
C ALA A 483 -18.05 30.59 35.68
N THR A 484 -17.12 30.02 36.44
CA THR A 484 -17.35 28.83 37.30
C THR A 484 -18.25 29.16 38.49
N VAL A 485 -18.07 30.31 39.15
CA VAL A 485 -18.97 30.72 40.25
C VAL A 485 -20.38 31.00 39.73
N ASN A 486 -20.48 31.57 38.53
CA ASN A 486 -21.75 31.89 37.89
C ASN A 486 -22.54 30.63 37.49
N THR A 487 -21.89 29.50 37.18
CA THR A 487 -22.62 28.24 36.94
C THR A 487 -23.36 27.74 38.19
N ALA A 488 -22.85 28.10 39.37
CA ALA A 488 -23.47 27.78 40.65
C ALA A 488 -24.51 28.79 41.10
N LEU A 489 -24.71 29.92 40.40
CA LEU A 489 -25.69 30.92 40.77
C LEU A 489 -27.09 30.30 40.86
N ASN A 490 -27.75 30.56 41.98
CA ASN A 490 -29.05 30.02 42.38
C ASN A 490 -29.06 28.48 42.55
N LYS A 491 -27.90 27.88 42.84
CA LYS A 491 -27.72 26.44 43.07
C LYS A 491 -26.83 26.19 44.28
N LYS A 492 -26.78 24.92 44.70
CA LYS A 492 -25.77 24.46 45.65
C LYS A 492 -24.50 24.09 44.91
N ALA A 493 -23.37 24.57 45.41
CA ALA A 493 -22.05 24.14 44.98
C ALA A 493 -21.36 23.41 46.12
N THR A 494 -20.53 22.47 45.72
CA THR A 494 -19.62 21.74 46.57
C THR A 494 -18.21 22.03 46.12
N ALA A 495 -17.41 22.53 47.04
CA ALA A 495 -15.98 22.72 46.84
C ALA A 495 -15.22 21.65 47.63
N TYR A 496 -14.25 21.01 46.98
CA TYR A 496 -13.31 20.11 47.65
C TYR A 496 -11.97 20.19 46.92
N TYR A 497 -10.94 19.57 47.45
CA TYR A 497 -9.68 19.42 46.76
C TYR A 497 -9.21 17.97 46.86
N VAL A 498 -8.37 17.58 45.90
CA VAL A 498 -7.66 16.30 45.93
C VAL A 498 -6.18 16.60 45.99
N ILE A 499 -5.53 15.95 46.94
CA ILE A 499 -4.09 15.91 47.05
C ILE A 499 -3.61 14.60 46.44
N GLU A 500 -2.85 14.70 45.36
CA GLU A 500 -2.04 13.61 44.84
C GLU A 500 -0.68 13.65 45.54
N ARG A 501 -0.42 12.63 46.37
CA ARG A 501 0.75 12.55 47.23
C ARG A 501 1.45 11.23 47.02
N GLN A 502 2.77 11.27 46.85
CA GLN A 502 3.57 10.07 46.73
C GLN A 502 3.76 9.43 48.11
N GLY A 503 3.31 8.19 48.26
CA GLY A 503 3.56 7.36 49.42
C GLY A 503 5.03 6.99 49.56
N ALA A 504 5.44 6.60 50.76
CA ALA A 504 6.83 6.21 51.05
C ALA A 504 7.29 4.96 50.29
N ASP A 505 6.36 4.15 49.78
CA ASP A 505 6.61 3.01 48.88
C ASP A 505 6.77 3.44 47.40
N GLY A 506 6.74 4.75 47.12
CA GLY A 506 6.82 5.33 45.79
C GLY A 506 5.50 5.37 45.03
N THR A 507 4.41 4.84 45.59
CA THR A 507 3.10 4.78 44.93
C THR A 507 2.35 6.10 45.08
N LEU A 508 1.67 6.54 44.01
CA LEU A 508 0.87 7.76 44.05
C LEU A 508 -0.49 7.47 44.70
N ARG A 509 -0.87 8.26 45.71
CA ARG A 509 -2.14 8.12 46.43
C ARG A 509 -2.94 9.41 46.32
N LYS A 510 -4.27 9.28 46.25
CA LYS A 510 -5.20 10.40 46.14
C LYS A 510 -5.97 10.57 47.44
N PHE A 511 -5.82 11.73 48.07
CA PHE A 511 -6.52 12.10 49.29
C PHE A 511 -7.53 13.18 48.95
N ARG A 512 -8.82 12.88 49.08
CA ARG A 512 -9.90 13.83 48.84
C ARG A 512 -10.29 14.50 50.15
N SER A 513 -10.47 15.82 50.12
CA SER A 513 -10.94 16.58 51.28
C SER A 513 -12.41 16.35 51.59
N GLN A 514 -12.83 16.78 52.77
CA GLN A 514 -14.24 17.01 53.02
C GLN A 514 -14.81 18.01 52.02
N GLU A 515 -16.10 17.84 51.73
CA GLU A 515 -16.85 18.65 50.80
C GLU A 515 -17.47 19.85 51.50
N THR A 516 -17.04 21.05 51.12
CA THR A 516 -17.65 22.30 51.58
C THR A 516 -18.85 22.60 50.70
N SER A 517 -20.04 22.31 51.20
CA SER A 517 -21.31 22.60 50.53
C SER A 517 -21.85 23.99 50.92
N PHE A 518 -22.21 24.81 49.94
CA PHE A 518 -22.80 26.13 50.14
C PHE A 518 -23.74 26.50 48.99
N SER A 519 -24.63 27.46 49.25
CA SER A 519 -25.52 28.00 48.20
C SER A 519 -24.90 29.26 47.62
N VAL A 520 -24.91 29.42 46.29
CA VAL A 520 -24.52 30.66 45.63
C VAL A 520 -25.80 31.36 45.21
N GLY A 521 -26.27 32.36 45.97
CA GLY A 521 -27.61 32.93 45.76
C GLY A 521 -28.79 31.95 46.08
N PRO A 522 -30.05 32.33 45.82
CA PRO A 522 -31.27 31.54 46.16
C PRO A 522 -31.55 30.30 45.26
N GLN A 523 -31.86 29.11 45.81
CA GLN A 523 -31.90 27.79 45.10
C GLN A 523 -33.15 27.45 44.21
N LEU A 524 -32.98 26.67 43.11
CA LEU A 524 -33.97 26.39 42.03
C LEU A 524 -34.18 24.88 41.59
N ALA A 525 -34.30 23.91 42.49
CA ALA A 525 -34.38 22.47 42.14
C ALA A 525 -35.82 21.94 41.82
N ALA A 526 -36.18 21.77 40.53
CA ALA A 526 -37.21 20.82 40.03
C ALA A 526 -37.31 20.82 38.48
N LEU A 527 -36.50 20.05 37.73
CA LEU A 527 -36.68 19.81 36.27
C LEU A 527 -35.84 18.59 35.75
N LEU A 528 -36.34 17.34 35.85
CA LEU A 528 -35.84 16.23 35.00
C LEU A 528 -36.64 16.22 33.68
N LEU A 529 -35.97 16.05 32.54
CA LEU A 529 -36.55 16.12 31.19
C LEU A 529 -36.46 14.75 30.47
N PRO A 530 -37.55 14.21 29.91
CA PRO A 530 -37.56 12.88 29.28
C PRO A 530 -36.86 12.85 27.92
N ALA A 531 -36.41 11.66 27.48
CA ALA A 531 -35.80 11.47 26.16
C ALA A 531 -36.74 11.82 24.98
N PRO A 532 -36.21 12.32 23.86
CA PRO A 532 -36.99 12.57 22.65
C PRO A 532 -37.36 11.28 21.91
N ASP A 533 -38.49 11.28 21.22
CA ASP A 533 -39.00 10.16 20.41
C ASP A 533 -38.64 10.36 18.93
N VAL A 534 -38.24 9.30 18.22
CA VAL A 534 -37.97 9.31 16.77
C VAL A 534 -38.94 8.34 16.10
N PRO A 535 -40.16 8.79 15.72
CA PRO A 535 -41.26 7.89 15.37
C PRO A 535 -41.01 7.00 14.13
N ALA A 536 -40.08 7.39 13.27
CA ALA A 536 -39.73 6.63 12.07
C ALA A 536 -38.86 5.39 12.36
N THR A 537 -38.39 5.23 13.60
CA THR A 537 -37.56 4.09 14.00
C THR A 537 -38.39 2.87 14.38
N VAL A 538 -37.85 1.68 14.12
CA VAL A 538 -38.37 0.40 14.62
C VAL A 538 -37.26 -0.28 15.40
N ALA A 539 -37.48 -0.55 16.68
CA ALA A 539 -36.47 -1.10 17.59
C ALA A 539 -35.13 -0.33 17.58
N SER A 540 -35.20 1.00 17.60
CA SER A 540 -34.06 1.93 17.53
C SER A 540 -33.26 1.94 16.23
N VAL A 541 -33.78 1.30 15.17
CA VAL A 541 -33.17 1.33 13.83
C VAL A 541 -34.02 2.18 12.88
N LEU A 542 -33.37 3.01 12.06
CA LEU A 542 -33.99 3.84 11.03
C LEU A 542 -33.57 3.37 9.63
N ASP A 543 -34.54 2.93 8.83
CA ASP A 543 -34.37 2.80 7.38
C ASP A 543 -34.26 4.22 6.77
N PRO A 544 -33.11 4.59 6.18
CA PRO A 544 -32.91 5.92 5.61
C PRO A 544 -33.91 6.23 4.49
N MET A 545 -34.43 5.24 3.77
CA MET A 545 -35.34 5.45 2.65
C MET A 545 -36.73 5.91 3.11
N VAL A 546 -37.15 5.53 4.31
CA VAL A 546 -38.37 6.06 4.94
C VAL A 546 -38.21 7.54 5.34
N ALA A 547 -36.98 7.98 5.61
CA ALA A 547 -36.63 9.34 6.00
C ALA A 547 -35.93 10.14 4.86
N ARG A 548 -36.24 9.84 3.59
CA ARG A 548 -35.62 10.46 2.41
C ARG A 548 -35.78 11.97 2.32
N THR A 549 -36.84 12.51 2.91
CA THR A 549 -37.10 13.96 2.99
C THR A 549 -36.72 14.57 4.35
N GLY A 550 -36.03 13.80 5.20
CA GLY A 550 -35.77 14.12 6.60
C GLY A 550 -36.61 13.28 7.56
N ALA A 551 -36.30 13.37 8.84
CA ALA A 551 -37.02 12.69 9.92
C ALA A 551 -37.63 13.70 10.88
N LYS A 552 -38.64 13.26 11.64
CA LYS A 552 -39.21 14.03 12.74
C LYS A 552 -38.69 13.50 14.06
N VAL A 553 -38.35 14.41 14.96
CA VAL A 553 -38.07 14.11 16.36
C VAL A 553 -39.12 14.81 17.22
N VAL A 554 -39.73 14.06 18.13
CA VAL A 554 -40.90 14.49 18.90
C VAL A 554 -40.55 14.54 20.38
N ILE A 555 -40.75 15.70 21.00
CA ILE A 555 -40.69 15.88 22.45
C ILE A 555 -42.13 16.01 22.95
N ARG A 556 -42.58 15.02 23.71
CA ARG A 556 -43.92 15.00 24.31
C ARG A 556 -43.96 15.95 25.52
N ALA A 557 -45.15 16.45 25.86
CA ALA A 557 -45.32 17.27 27.07
C ALA A 557 -44.85 16.50 28.32
N TYR A 558 -44.13 17.19 29.21
CA TYR A 558 -43.54 16.61 30.41
C TYR A 558 -43.84 17.45 31.66
N PRO A 559 -43.81 16.88 32.88
CA PRO A 559 -44.39 17.52 34.08
C PRO A 559 -43.83 18.90 34.42
N SER A 560 -42.57 19.16 34.07
CA SER A 560 -41.86 20.40 34.39
C SER A 560 -41.90 21.44 33.27
N ILE A 561 -42.55 21.18 32.12
CA ILE A 561 -42.63 22.11 30.98
C ILE A 561 -43.34 23.42 31.37
N ALA A 562 -42.84 24.56 30.91
CA ALA A 562 -43.47 25.85 31.20
C ALA A 562 -43.57 26.76 29.98
N VAL A 563 -44.62 27.57 29.94
CA VAL A 563 -44.78 28.61 28.91
C VAL A 563 -43.64 29.61 29.01
N GLY A 564 -42.98 29.87 27.88
CA GLY A 564 -41.81 30.74 27.79
C GLY A 564 -40.46 30.01 27.84
N ASP A 565 -40.45 28.69 27.98
CA ASP A 565 -39.25 27.88 27.74
C ASP A 565 -38.85 27.95 26.26
N THR A 566 -37.54 27.90 25.98
CA THR A 566 -37.00 27.70 24.64
C THR A 566 -36.30 26.35 24.57
N VAL A 567 -36.58 25.54 23.57
CA VAL A 567 -36.14 24.15 23.45
C VAL A 567 -35.29 23.97 22.21
N ARG A 568 -34.06 23.47 22.35
CA ARG A 568 -33.15 23.17 21.24
C ARG A 568 -32.85 21.68 21.19
N LEU A 569 -33.14 21.06 20.05
CA LEU A 569 -32.81 19.65 19.79
C LEU A 569 -31.38 19.52 19.25
N PHE A 570 -30.73 18.41 19.58
CA PHE A 570 -29.45 17.96 19.07
C PHE A 570 -29.62 16.59 18.40
N TRP A 571 -29.11 16.47 17.18
CA TRP A 571 -28.96 15.23 16.42
C TRP A 571 -27.46 15.04 16.17
N SER A 572 -26.81 14.14 16.90
CA SER A 572 -25.35 14.03 16.96
C SER A 572 -24.89 12.69 16.38
N GLY A 573 -24.26 12.73 15.20
CA GLY A 573 -23.78 11.56 14.47
C GLY A 573 -22.40 11.78 13.86
N THR A 574 -22.25 11.46 12.57
CA THR A 574 -21.04 11.74 11.78
C THR A 574 -20.78 13.24 11.67
N TYR A 575 -19.54 13.58 11.31
CA TYR A 575 -19.10 14.96 11.20
C TYR A 575 -19.86 15.75 10.13
N GLY A 576 -19.95 17.07 10.28
CA GLY A 576 -20.52 17.96 9.28
C GLY A 576 -22.03 17.76 9.13
N ALA A 577 -22.47 17.32 7.95
CA ALA A 577 -23.90 17.19 7.65
C ALA A 577 -24.62 16.19 8.57
N GLY A 578 -23.92 15.20 9.12
CA GLY A 578 -24.45 14.22 10.07
C GLY A 578 -24.82 14.79 11.43
N THR A 579 -24.37 16.01 11.76
CA THR A 579 -24.67 16.70 13.03
C THR A 579 -25.23 18.10 12.73
N PRO A 580 -26.49 18.22 12.27
CA PRO A 580 -27.07 19.48 11.81
C PRO A 580 -27.38 20.43 12.98
N ASP A 581 -27.35 21.74 12.71
CA ASP A 581 -27.88 22.74 13.64
C ASP A 581 -29.40 22.84 13.49
N ILE A 582 -30.14 22.51 14.55
CA ILE A 582 -31.60 22.49 14.56
C ILE A 582 -32.12 23.73 15.30
N ALA A 583 -33.04 24.46 14.65
CA ALA A 583 -33.60 25.68 15.19
C ALA A 583 -34.34 25.47 16.52
N THR A 584 -34.15 26.40 17.45
CA THR A 584 -34.83 26.40 18.75
C THR A 584 -36.33 26.71 18.60
N GLN A 585 -37.18 26.02 19.35
CA GLN A 585 -38.62 26.29 19.43
C GLN A 585 -39.02 26.87 20.79
N ASN A 586 -40.09 27.65 20.84
CA ASN A 586 -40.62 28.19 22.09
C ASN A 586 -41.84 27.40 22.56
N VAL A 587 -41.93 27.16 23.87
CA VAL A 587 -43.11 26.58 24.50
C VAL A 587 -44.15 27.67 24.74
N SER A 588 -45.29 27.53 24.08
CA SER A 588 -46.44 28.43 24.17
C SER A 588 -47.58 27.86 25.05
N SER A 589 -47.56 26.56 25.35
CA SER A 589 -48.53 25.86 26.18
C SER A 589 -47.89 24.69 26.92
N VAL A 590 -48.34 24.40 28.15
CA VAL A 590 -47.82 23.28 28.96
C VAL A 590 -48.21 21.89 28.44
N ASN A 591 -49.15 21.81 27.49
CA ASN A 591 -49.52 20.55 26.82
C ASN A 591 -48.97 20.47 25.39
N GLN A 592 -48.07 21.38 25.01
CA GLN A 592 -47.52 21.42 23.65
C GLN A 592 -46.58 20.23 23.40
N VAL A 593 -46.80 19.56 22.27
CA VAL A 593 -45.83 18.63 21.69
C VAL A 593 -44.91 19.43 20.77
N LEU A 594 -43.60 19.27 20.92
CA LEU A 594 -42.62 19.93 20.05
C LEU A 594 -42.12 18.93 19.02
N GLU A 595 -42.21 19.31 17.75
CA GLU A 595 -41.75 18.49 16.63
C GLU A 595 -40.61 19.21 15.91
N PHE A 596 -39.45 18.58 15.84
CA PHE A 596 -38.28 19.11 15.15
C PHE A 596 -38.03 18.34 13.86
N ASP A 597 -37.64 19.08 12.83
CA ASP A 597 -37.24 18.54 11.53
C ASP A 597 -35.73 18.26 11.53
N VAL A 598 -35.37 17.00 11.30
CA VAL A 598 -34.01 16.57 10.98
C VAL A 598 -33.88 16.55 9.47
N PRO A 599 -32.97 17.33 8.87
CA PRO A 599 -32.87 17.45 7.42
C PRO A 599 -32.43 16.14 6.77
N ALA A 600 -32.88 15.90 5.53
CA ALA A 600 -32.49 14.72 4.74
C ALA A 600 -30.96 14.54 4.62
N SER A 601 -30.20 15.64 4.57
CA SER A 601 -28.73 15.60 4.53
C SER A 601 -28.13 14.94 5.77
N ALA A 602 -28.73 15.11 6.94
CA ALA A 602 -28.28 14.48 8.17
C ALA A 602 -28.66 13.01 8.25
N ILE A 603 -29.77 12.61 7.66
CA ILE A 603 -30.14 11.20 7.52
C ILE A 603 -29.14 10.49 6.60
N GLY A 604 -28.89 11.06 5.41
CA GLY A 604 -27.94 10.52 4.44
C GLY A 604 -26.52 10.42 5.00
N ALA A 605 -26.00 11.48 5.64
CA ALA A 605 -24.65 11.47 6.19
C ALA A 605 -24.43 10.46 7.33
N ASN A 606 -25.49 9.92 7.92
CA ASN A 606 -25.40 8.97 9.04
C ASN A 606 -25.73 7.53 8.63
N THR A 607 -25.92 7.23 7.34
CA THR A 607 -26.18 5.85 6.88
C THR A 607 -25.06 4.89 7.29
N GLY A 608 -25.41 3.78 7.93
CA GLY A 608 -24.48 2.82 8.50
C GLY A 608 -23.85 3.23 9.85
N ALA A 609 -24.29 4.32 10.48
CA ALA A 609 -23.76 4.84 11.74
C ALA A 609 -24.84 4.96 12.84
N GLU A 610 -24.39 5.15 14.09
CA GLU A 610 -25.24 5.44 15.24
C GLU A 610 -25.34 6.96 15.50
N VAL A 611 -26.54 7.43 15.85
CA VAL A 611 -26.86 8.83 16.14
C VAL A 611 -27.46 8.98 17.54
N TRP A 612 -27.02 10.02 18.25
CA TRP A 612 -27.46 10.37 19.59
C TRP A 612 -28.39 11.59 19.53
N VAL A 613 -29.61 11.45 20.04
CA VAL A 613 -30.68 12.46 19.93
C VAL A 613 -31.11 12.91 21.33
N TYR A 614 -31.02 14.21 21.62
CA TYR A 614 -31.36 14.81 22.92
C TYR A 614 -31.71 16.30 22.76
N TYR A 615 -32.25 16.96 23.79
CA TYR A 615 -32.58 18.39 23.72
C TYR A 615 -32.23 19.15 25.00
N ASN A 616 -32.15 20.47 24.90
CA ASN A 616 -32.08 21.36 26.04
C ASN A 616 -33.29 22.29 26.16
N VAL A 617 -33.56 22.77 27.36
CA VAL A 617 -34.66 23.69 27.71
C VAL A 617 -34.09 24.89 28.44
N THR A 618 -34.18 26.07 27.84
CA THR A 618 -33.81 27.35 28.45
C THR A 618 -35.05 28.00 29.03
N ARG A 619 -35.07 28.22 30.35
CA ARG A 619 -36.17 28.92 31.03
C ARG A 619 -35.74 30.30 31.48
N LYS A 620 -36.61 31.30 31.30
CA LYS A 620 -36.38 32.66 31.82
C LYS A 620 -36.19 32.63 33.33
N GLY A 621 -35.02 33.09 33.81
CA GLY A 621 -34.64 33.08 35.22
C GLY A 621 -33.71 31.93 35.62
N LEU A 622 -33.46 30.97 34.71
CA LEU A 622 -32.37 30.00 34.84
C LEU A 622 -31.14 30.47 34.07
N ALA A 623 -29.98 30.36 34.71
CA ALA A 623 -28.70 30.78 34.14
C ALA A 623 -28.18 29.81 33.06
N ALA A 624 -28.63 28.56 33.06
CA ALA A 624 -28.24 27.54 32.10
C ALA A 624 -29.47 26.76 31.57
N PRO A 625 -29.45 26.32 30.30
CA PRO A 625 -30.42 25.37 29.79
C PRO A 625 -30.34 24.02 30.53
N ILE A 626 -31.45 23.29 30.58
CA ILE A 626 -31.56 21.96 31.21
C ILE A 626 -31.59 20.91 30.10
N GLU A 627 -30.81 19.84 30.20
CA GLU A 627 -30.72 18.79 29.18
C GLU A 627 -31.66 17.61 29.46
N SER A 628 -32.08 16.90 28.41
CA SER A 628 -32.89 15.69 28.46
C SER A 628 -32.08 14.41 28.56
N GLU A 629 -32.75 13.29 28.84
CA GLU A 629 -32.21 11.96 28.50
C GLU A 629 -31.97 11.80 26.98
N VAL A 630 -31.16 10.82 26.60
CA VAL A 630 -30.70 10.58 25.21
C VAL A 630 -31.42 9.38 24.58
N THR A 631 -31.78 9.50 23.31
CA THR A 631 -32.21 8.39 22.45
C THR A 631 -31.11 8.06 21.44
N VAL A 632 -30.69 6.80 21.35
CA VAL A 632 -29.70 6.32 20.36
C VAL A 632 -30.42 5.63 19.20
N VAL A 633 -30.07 5.99 17.97
CA VAL A 633 -30.68 5.48 16.72
C VAL A 633 -29.58 4.98 15.78
N GLU A 634 -29.67 3.73 15.31
CA GLU A 634 -28.83 3.21 14.22
C GLU A 634 -29.50 3.51 12.88
N ILE A 635 -28.80 4.09 11.92
CA ILE A 635 -29.32 4.30 10.56
C ILE A 635 -28.74 3.23 9.65
N GLU A 636 -29.59 2.52 8.91
CA GLU A 636 -29.15 1.46 7.99
C GLU A 636 -28.38 2.03 6.79
N LYS A 637 -27.61 1.17 6.11
CA LYS A 637 -27.06 1.48 4.78
C LYS A 637 -28.16 1.41 3.72
N LEU A 638 -28.05 2.20 2.66
CA LEU A 638 -28.98 2.18 1.52
C LEU A 638 -29.03 0.80 0.84
N GLY A 639 -27.89 0.11 0.76
CA GLY A 639 -27.80 -1.19 0.12
C GLY A 639 -27.93 -1.15 -1.41
N LEU A 640 -27.74 -2.31 -2.05
CA LEU A 640 -27.63 -2.43 -3.51
C LEU A 640 -28.96 -2.18 -4.25
N ASP A 641 -30.10 -2.35 -3.59
CA ASP A 641 -31.42 -2.22 -4.22
C ASP A 641 -31.83 -0.75 -4.44
N ASP A 642 -31.27 0.18 -3.65
CA ASP A 642 -31.53 1.61 -3.75
C ASP A 642 -30.51 2.39 -4.60
N LEU A 643 -29.47 1.70 -5.08
CA LEU A 643 -28.44 2.23 -5.97
C LEU A 643 -28.50 1.60 -7.34
N SER A 644 -28.34 2.41 -8.39
CA SER A 644 -28.34 1.91 -9.77
C SER A 644 -26.93 1.59 -10.25
N ALA A 645 -26.75 0.49 -10.97
CA ALA A 645 -25.45 0.17 -11.58
C ALA A 645 -24.95 1.32 -12.48
N PRO A 646 -23.62 1.53 -12.59
CA PRO A 646 -23.03 2.42 -13.59
C PRO A 646 -23.51 2.08 -15.01
N VAL A 647 -23.46 3.05 -15.93
CA VAL A 647 -23.80 2.85 -17.35
C VAL A 647 -22.70 3.42 -18.24
N ILE A 648 -22.35 2.70 -19.31
CA ILE A 648 -21.51 3.21 -20.40
C ILE A 648 -22.37 3.22 -21.66
N GLU A 649 -22.82 4.40 -22.10
CA GLU A 649 -23.70 4.54 -23.28
C GLU A 649 -23.02 4.09 -24.58
N GLN A 650 -21.69 4.21 -24.65
CA GLN A 650 -20.86 3.71 -25.74
C GLN A 650 -20.79 2.17 -25.79
N ALA A 651 -21.38 1.47 -24.82
CA ALA A 651 -21.42 0.01 -24.73
C ALA A 651 -22.86 -0.52 -24.76
N PRO A 652 -23.61 -0.32 -25.87
CA PRO A 652 -24.98 -0.83 -25.98
C PRO A 652 -24.99 -2.35 -25.81
N GLU A 653 -26.03 -2.85 -25.12
CA GLU A 653 -26.18 -4.28 -24.76
C GLU A 653 -24.98 -4.86 -23.98
N GLY A 654 -24.18 -4.01 -23.33
CA GLY A 654 -22.99 -4.41 -22.58
C GLY A 654 -21.78 -4.72 -23.46
N ILE A 655 -21.75 -4.29 -24.73
CA ILE A 655 -20.62 -4.52 -25.64
C ILE A 655 -19.97 -3.20 -26.03
N LEU A 656 -18.70 -3.01 -25.64
CA LEU A 656 -17.93 -1.81 -25.94
C LEU A 656 -17.07 -1.99 -27.21
N ASP A 657 -17.43 -1.30 -28.28
CA ASP A 657 -16.70 -1.32 -29.56
C ASP A 657 -15.61 -0.24 -29.62
N LEU A 658 -14.40 -0.60 -29.18
CA LEU A 658 -13.23 0.27 -29.20
C LEU A 658 -12.75 0.65 -30.62
N VAL A 659 -13.22 -0.04 -31.67
CA VAL A 659 -12.96 0.32 -33.07
C VAL A 659 -13.87 1.47 -33.49
N ALA A 660 -15.16 1.43 -33.12
CA ALA A 660 -16.12 2.48 -33.43
C ALA A 660 -15.94 3.73 -32.52
N VAL A 661 -15.62 3.52 -31.24
CA VAL A 661 -15.49 4.59 -30.25
C VAL A 661 -14.10 5.22 -30.33
N LYS A 662 -14.04 6.45 -30.86
CA LYS A 662 -12.80 7.24 -31.00
C LYS A 662 -12.64 8.36 -29.98
N ALA A 663 -13.71 8.73 -29.28
CA ALA A 663 -13.71 9.70 -28.22
C ALA A 663 -13.54 9.03 -26.85
N ASP A 664 -13.31 9.83 -25.82
CA ASP A 664 -13.28 9.39 -24.43
C ASP A 664 -14.59 8.71 -24.02
N ILE A 665 -14.47 7.79 -23.07
CA ILE A 665 -15.58 6.94 -22.62
C ILE A 665 -16.20 7.58 -21.38
N VAL A 666 -17.52 7.67 -21.36
CA VAL A 666 -18.25 8.32 -20.28
C VAL A 666 -18.96 7.25 -19.46
N VAL A 667 -18.58 7.13 -18.19
CA VAL A 667 -19.30 6.33 -17.20
C VAL A 667 -20.33 7.22 -16.52
N LYS A 668 -21.60 6.85 -16.61
CA LYS A 668 -22.71 7.55 -15.96
C LYS A 668 -23.14 6.83 -14.69
N LEU A 669 -23.16 7.54 -13.57
CA LEU A 669 -23.83 7.10 -12.35
C LEU A 669 -25.17 7.82 -12.25
N LYS A 670 -26.26 7.07 -12.17
CA LYS A 670 -27.58 7.66 -11.94
C LYS A 670 -27.58 8.37 -10.60
N LYS A 671 -28.23 9.53 -10.53
CA LYS A 671 -28.43 10.29 -9.30
C LYS A 671 -28.96 9.39 -8.17
N TRP A 672 -28.18 9.24 -7.10
CA TRP A 672 -28.50 8.36 -5.97
C TRP A 672 -29.28 9.07 -4.85
N PRO A 673 -29.94 8.32 -3.94
CA PRO A 673 -30.57 8.91 -2.76
C PRO A 673 -29.56 9.72 -1.92
N PHE A 674 -30.00 10.86 -1.38
CA PHE A 674 -29.18 11.78 -0.57
C PHE A 674 -27.93 12.35 -1.24
N ILE A 675 -27.79 12.25 -2.57
CA ILE A 675 -26.68 12.90 -3.27
C ILE A 675 -26.64 14.40 -2.98
N ALA A 676 -25.46 14.87 -2.62
CA ALA A 676 -25.20 16.27 -2.29
C ALA A 676 -23.81 16.68 -2.78
N ALA A 677 -23.60 17.99 -2.92
CA ALA A 677 -22.26 18.51 -3.08
C ALA A 677 -21.41 18.10 -1.88
N ASP A 678 -20.09 18.04 -2.09
CA ASP A 678 -19.10 17.65 -1.07
C ASP A 678 -19.08 16.18 -0.69
N GLN A 679 -19.97 15.35 -1.21
CA GLN A 679 -19.79 13.90 -1.16
C GLN A 679 -18.56 13.47 -1.97
N ARG A 680 -17.96 12.33 -1.61
CA ARG A 680 -16.80 11.78 -2.32
C ARG A 680 -17.17 10.54 -3.10
N VAL A 681 -16.65 10.43 -4.32
CA VAL A 681 -16.90 9.30 -5.22
C VAL A 681 -15.59 8.63 -5.61
N TRP A 682 -15.61 7.30 -5.62
CA TRP A 682 -14.57 6.46 -6.18
C TRP A 682 -15.11 5.79 -7.44
N LEU A 683 -14.29 5.73 -8.47
CA LEU A 683 -14.57 4.99 -9.68
C LEU A 683 -13.32 4.23 -10.09
N ARG A 684 -13.43 2.91 -10.20
CA ARG A 684 -12.38 2.06 -10.74
C ARG A 684 -12.97 1.07 -11.73
N LEU A 685 -12.22 0.77 -12.78
CA LEU A 685 -12.57 -0.24 -13.75
C LEU A 685 -11.55 -1.37 -13.69
N GLU A 686 -12.04 -2.60 -13.73
CA GLU A 686 -11.22 -3.81 -13.80
C GLU A 686 -11.43 -4.48 -15.16
N GLY A 687 -10.37 -4.73 -15.91
CA GLY A 687 -10.44 -5.44 -17.18
C GLY A 687 -9.30 -6.42 -17.36
N VAL A 688 -9.20 -6.95 -18.58
CA VAL A 688 -8.09 -7.80 -18.99
C VAL A 688 -7.31 -7.05 -20.07
N ALA A 689 -6.01 -6.85 -19.87
CA ALA A 689 -5.13 -6.24 -20.87
C ALA A 689 -4.90 -7.19 -22.07
N LYS A 690 -4.44 -6.67 -23.20
CA LYS A 690 -4.17 -7.40 -24.46
C LYS A 690 -3.20 -8.55 -24.29
N ASP A 691 -2.26 -8.41 -23.36
CA ASP A 691 -1.34 -9.48 -23.04
C ASP A 691 -1.99 -10.54 -22.15
N GLY A 692 -3.18 -10.28 -21.58
CA GLY A 692 -4.05 -11.13 -20.75
C GLY A 692 -4.09 -10.83 -19.24
N SER A 693 -3.40 -9.81 -18.70
CA SER A 693 -3.43 -9.56 -17.23
C SER A 693 -4.69 -8.89 -16.82
N PHE A 694 -5.02 -9.04 -15.54
CA PHE A 694 -5.72 -8.00 -14.80
C PHE A 694 -5.15 -6.59 -15.05
N LEU A 695 -6.01 -5.70 -15.52
CA LEU A 695 -5.79 -4.27 -15.67
C LEU A 695 -6.76 -3.55 -14.75
N GLU A 696 -6.25 -2.66 -13.90
CA GLU A 696 -7.09 -1.74 -13.13
C GLU A 696 -6.88 -0.33 -13.65
N ILE A 697 -7.99 0.34 -13.98
CA ILE A 697 -8.02 1.76 -14.34
C ILE A 697 -8.66 2.47 -13.16
N ASN A 698 -7.85 3.06 -12.29
CA ASN A 698 -8.33 3.87 -11.18
C ASN A 698 -8.62 5.28 -11.71
N VAL A 699 -9.91 5.60 -11.88
CA VAL A 699 -10.34 6.87 -12.46
C VAL A 699 -10.37 7.93 -11.38
N TRP A 700 -11.17 7.70 -10.33
CA TRP A 700 -11.35 8.64 -9.23
C TRP A 700 -11.11 7.94 -7.90
N THR A 701 -10.36 8.60 -7.02
CA THR A 701 -10.17 8.22 -5.63
C THR A 701 -10.62 9.38 -4.75
N ALA A 702 -11.68 9.18 -3.96
CA ALA A 702 -12.27 10.17 -3.06
C ALA A 702 -12.54 11.53 -3.75
N ASN A 703 -13.03 11.51 -4.99
CA ASN A 703 -13.24 12.73 -5.76
C ASN A 703 -14.45 13.50 -5.24
N ARG A 704 -14.26 14.79 -4.91
CA ARG A 704 -15.31 15.66 -4.34
C ARG A 704 -16.32 16.09 -5.39
N LEU A 705 -17.60 15.86 -5.13
CA LEU A 705 -18.69 16.36 -5.96
C LEU A 705 -18.90 17.86 -5.81
N THR A 706 -19.11 18.51 -6.93
CA THR A 706 -19.55 19.91 -7.01
C THR A 706 -21.08 20.03 -6.91
N ASP A 707 -21.57 21.23 -6.64
CA ASP A 707 -23.01 21.53 -6.66
C ASP A 707 -23.67 21.18 -8.00
N VAL A 708 -22.99 21.44 -9.11
CA VAL A 708 -23.52 21.18 -10.46
C VAL A 708 -23.64 19.67 -10.71
N GLU A 709 -22.67 18.89 -10.24
CA GLU A 709 -22.68 17.43 -10.38
C GLU A 709 -23.78 16.78 -9.53
N ALA A 710 -23.98 17.25 -8.30
CA ALA A 710 -25.00 16.72 -7.40
C ALA A 710 -26.45 16.93 -7.88
N GLN A 711 -26.69 17.81 -8.86
CA GLN A 711 -28.04 18.09 -9.36
C GLN A 711 -28.51 17.13 -10.46
N LYS A 712 -27.61 16.37 -11.09
CA LYS A 712 -27.89 15.53 -12.26
C LYS A 712 -27.27 14.13 -12.11
N ASP A 713 -27.46 13.28 -13.11
CA ASP A 713 -26.67 12.06 -13.23
C ASP A 713 -25.20 12.45 -13.41
N LEU A 714 -24.32 11.75 -12.69
CA LEU A 714 -22.89 12.04 -12.67
C LEU A 714 -22.23 11.41 -13.88
N GLU A 715 -21.61 12.23 -14.73
CA GLU A 715 -20.88 11.79 -15.91
C GLU A 715 -19.37 11.88 -15.65
N ILE A 716 -18.69 10.73 -15.67
CA ILE A 716 -17.26 10.62 -15.41
C ILE A 716 -16.58 10.22 -16.72
N THR A 717 -15.79 11.13 -17.27
CA THR A 717 -15.01 10.90 -18.50
C THR A 717 -13.72 10.16 -18.17
N VAL A 718 -13.49 9.05 -18.86
CA VAL A 718 -12.27 8.24 -18.81
C VAL A 718 -11.59 8.33 -20.16
N ASP A 719 -10.30 8.69 -20.18
CA ASP A 719 -9.52 8.85 -21.41
C ASP A 719 -9.61 7.58 -22.26
N ARG A 720 -9.91 7.76 -23.55
CA ARG A 720 -10.00 6.64 -24.50
C ARG A 720 -8.73 5.79 -24.50
N ALA A 721 -7.55 6.39 -24.29
CA ALA A 721 -6.27 5.69 -24.30
C ALA A 721 -6.18 4.58 -23.22
N GLU A 722 -6.82 4.75 -22.06
CA GLU A 722 -6.85 3.76 -20.98
C GLU A 722 -7.49 2.43 -21.43
N PHE A 723 -8.37 2.48 -22.43
CA PHE A 723 -9.05 1.30 -22.97
C PHE A 723 -8.26 0.64 -24.12
N ASP A 724 -7.26 1.30 -24.71
CA ASP A 724 -6.45 0.71 -25.78
C ASP A 724 -5.58 -0.45 -25.30
N GLU A 725 -5.37 -0.56 -24.00
CA GLU A 725 -4.67 -1.71 -23.41
C GLU A 725 -5.56 -2.94 -23.25
N LEU A 726 -6.89 -2.80 -23.35
CA LEU A 726 -7.82 -3.91 -23.08
C LEU A 726 -7.81 -4.95 -24.21
N ALA A 727 -7.85 -6.22 -23.80
CA ALA A 727 -7.98 -7.36 -24.68
C ALA A 727 -9.37 -7.38 -25.33
N GLU A 728 -9.35 -7.63 -26.63
CA GLU A 728 -10.54 -7.90 -27.42
C GLU A 728 -11.28 -9.15 -26.88
N GLY A 729 -12.60 -9.07 -26.76
CA GLY A 729 -13.45 -10.15 -26.21
C GLY A 729 -13.42 -10.29 -24.69
N SER A 730 -12.64 -9.49 -23.96
CA SER A 730 -12.50 -9.60 -22.51
C SER A 730 -13.58 -8.84 -21.73
N PRO A 731 -13.91 -9.27 -20.48
CA PRO A 731 -14.79 -8.52 -19.61
C PRO A 731 -14.11 -7.26 -19.07
N LEU A 732 -14.92 -6.23 -18.85
CA LEU A 732 -14.59 -4.99 -18.16
C LEU A 732 -15.68 -4.74 -17.11
N ARG A 733 -15.28 -4.59 -15.85
CA ARG A 733 -16.15 -4.40 -14.69
C ARG A 733 -15.96 -2.99 -14.16
N VAL A 734 -17.04 -2.29 -13.86
CA VAL A 734 -17.01 -0.92 -13.34
C VAL A 734 -17.53 -0.92 -11.91
N PHE A 735 -16.69 -0.45 -10.99
CA PHE A 735 -17.00 -0.33 -9.58
C PHE A 735 -17.08 1.15 -9.23
N ALA A 736 -18.17 1.53 -8.59
CA ALA A 736 -18.33 2.86 -8.03
C ALA A 736 -18.80 2.75 -6.58
N LYS A 737 -18.36 3.70 -5.75
CA LYS A 737 -18.88 3.92 -4.40
C LYS A 737 -18.90 5.40 -4.07
N ALA A 738 -19.79 5.82 -3.18
CA ALA A 738 -19.90 7.20 -2.75
C ALA A 738 -20.08 7.32 -1.24
N THR A 739 -19.39 8.28 -0.61
CA THR A 739 -19.68 8.67 0.77
C THR A 739 -20.88 9.60 0.81
N LEU A 740 -21.76 9.41 1.79
CA LEU A 740 -22.88 10.33 2.02
C LEU A 740 -22.55 11.43 3.04
N ASP A 741 -21.58 11.19 3.93
CA ASP A 741 -21.02 12.13 4.90
C ASP A 741 -19.95 13.07 4.32
N GLY A 742 -19.39 12.72 3.16
CA GLY A 742 -18.34 13.47 2.49
C GLY A 742 -16.94 13.26 3.06
N ASP A 743 -16.73 12.23 3.90
CA ASP A 743 -15.41 11.89 4.42
C ASP A 743 -14.48 11.34 3.30
N PHE A 744 -13.18 11.42 3.55
CA PHE A 744 -12.12 10.83 2.74
C PHE A 744 -11.97 9.32 2.98
N ASP A 745 -12.36 8.85 4.16
CA ASP A 745 -12.42 7.42 4.48
C ASP A 745 -13.69 6.79 3.86
N ASP A 746 -13.58 5.58 3.35
CA ASP A 746 -14.67 4.85 2.71
C ASP A 746 -15.47 3.95 3.66
N THR A 747 -15.21 4.02 4.98
CA THR A 747 -15.88 3.23 6.02
C THR A 747 -17.42 3.29 5.91
N TYR A 748 -17.98 4.47 5.72
CA TYR A 748 -19.43 4.70 5.54
C TYR A 748 -19.83 4.94 4.08
N ALA A 749 -18.95 4.61 3.12
CA ALA A 749 -19.31 4.69 1.71
C ALA A 749 -20.33 3.60 1.34
N GLU A 750 -21.19 3.94 0.37
CA GLU A 750 -22.17 3.05 -0.23
C GLU A 750 -21.65 2.53 -1.56
N ASP A 751 -21.64 1.21 -1.73
CA ASP A 751 -21.21 0.54 -2.95
C ASP A 751 -22.35 0.49 -3.97
N PHE A 752 -22.09 0.92 -5.20
CA PHE A 752 -23.02 0.76 -6.31
C PHE A 752 -22.94 -0.67 -6.87
N PRO A 753 -24.04 -1.21 -7.44
CA PRO A 753 -23.98 -2.47 -8.16
C PRO A 753 -22.93 -2.43 -9.29
N VAL A 754 -22.17 -3.51 -9.47
CA VAL A 754 -21.10 -3.58 -10.46
C VAL A 754 -21.66 -3.67 -11.89
N LEU A 755 -21.27 -2.76 -12.77
CA LEU A 755 -21.55 -2.89 -14.22
C LEU A 755 -20.54 -3.85 -14.85
N ASN A 756 -21.03 -4.79 -15.67
CA ASN A 756 -20.20 -5.69 -16.46
C ASN A 756 -20.42 -5.42 -17.95
N VAL A 757 -19.34 -5.18 -18.69
CA VAL A 757 -19.34 -5.03 -20.16
C VAL A 757 -18.27 -5.92 -20.78
N VAL A 758 -18.33 -6.13 -22.09
CA VAL A 758 -17.38 -6.94 -22.86
C VAL A 758 -16.78 -6.08 -23.98
N ILE A 759 -15.46 -6.15 -24.16
CA ILE A 759 -14.79 -5.46 -25.27
C ILE A 759 -15.07 -6.20 -26.57
N LYS A 760 -15.56 -5.51 -27.60
CA LYS A 760 -15.90 -6.15 -28.87
C LYS A 760 -14.65 -6.76 -29.53
N PRO A 761 -14.70 -8.05 -29.97
CA PRO A 761 -13.61 -8.66 -30.71
C PRO A 761 -13.39 -8.00 -32.09
N LYS A 762 -12.13 -7.77 -32.49
CA LYS A 762 -11.81 -7.33 -33.85
C LYS A 762 -11.64 -8.57 -34.74
N VAL A 763 -12.54 -8.72 -35.71
CA VAL A 763 -12.41 -9.79 -36.70
C VAL A 763 -11.39 -9.34 -37.75
N ASN A 764 -10.20 -9.96 -37.78
CA ASN A 764 -9.27 -9.78 -38.90
C ASN A 764 -9.85 -10.47 -40.14
N ALA A 765 -10.39 -9.68 -41.06
CA ALA A 765 -11.03 -10.19 -42.27
C ALA A 765 -10.04 -11.02 -43.11
N LEU A 766 -10.44 -12.23 -43.51
CA LEU A 766 -9.67 -13.08 -44.43
C LEU A 766 -9.58 -12.41 -45.80
N SER A 767 -8.37 -12.27 -46.35
CA SER A 767 -8.10 -11.62 -47.63
C SER A 767 -6.98 -12.32 -48.42
N VAL A 768 -6.91 -12.04 -49.72
CA VAL A 768 -5.89 -12.54 -50.67
C VAL A 768 -5.22 -11.34 -51.33
N GLU A 769 -3.91 -11.42 -51.61
CA GLU A 769 -3.19 -10.33 -52.31
C GLU A 769 -3.81 -10.02 -53.69
N SER A 770 -4.39 -11.03 -54.32
CA SER A 770 -4.96 -10.92 -55.66
C SER A 770 -6.18 -11.81 -55.77
N SER A 771 -7.34 -11.20 -56.03
CA SER A 771 -8.60 -11.89 -56.28
C SER A 771 -8.69 -12.45 -57.70
N GLU A 772 -7.76 -12.11 -58.59
CA GLU A 772 -7.69 -12.56 -59.97
C GLU A 772 -6.29 -13.04 -60.34
N VAL A 773 -6.15 -14.30 -60.73
CA VAL A 773 -4.87 -14.91 -61.10
C VAL A 773 -4.93 -15.43 -62.53
N SER A 774 -3.95 -15.06 -63.36
CA SER A 774 -3.80 -15.56 -64.72
C SER A 774 -2.60 -16.51 -64.83
N LEU A 775 -2.84 -17.71 -65.35
CA LEU A 775 -1.83 -18.74 -65.64
C LEU A 775 -1.79 -19.01 -67.16
N THR A 776 -0.60 -19.23 -67.71
CA THR A 776 -0.36 -19.24 -69.16
C THR A 776 0.22 -20.54 -69.72
N ALA A 777 0.52 -21.51 -68.85
CA ALA A 777 1.13 -22.79 -69.23
C ALA A 777 0.58 -23.95 -68.39
N ALA A 778 0.70 -25.18 -68.89
CA ALA A 778 0.26 -26.37 -68.15
C ALA A 778 1.28 -26.75 -67.07
N TYR A 779 0.80 -27.03 -65.86
CA TYR A 779 1.63 -27.54 -64.78
C TYR A 779 1.90 -29.05 -64.99
N PRO A 780 3.15 -29.52 -64.83
CA PRO A 780 3.48 -30.93 -65.03
C PRO A 780 2.58 -31.87 -64.21
N LYS A 781 2.26 -33.04 -64.78
CA LYS A 781 1.54 -34.09 -64.03
C LYS A 781 2.40 -34.54 -62.83
N PRO A 782 1.79 -34.91 -61.69
CA PRO A 782 2.51 -35.47 -60.56
C PRO A 782 3.41 -36.63 -60.98
N GLY A 783 4.69 -36.61 -60.55
CA GLY A 783 5.70 -37.62 -60.93
C GLY A 783 6.43 -37.36 -62.26
N SER A 784 6.09 -36.29 -62.98
CA SER A 784 6.82 -35.87 -64.18
C SER A 784 8.22 -35.36 -63.84
N THR A 785 9.21 -35.69 -64.66
CA THR A 785 10.57 -35.11 -64.60
C THR A 785 10.70 -33.81 -65.40
N ALA A 786 9.61 -33.31 -65.99
CA ALA A 786 9.61 -32.06 -66.74
C ALA A 786 9.80 -30.86 -65.79
N THR A 787 10.64 -29.92 -66.20
CA THR A 787 10.82 -28.65 -65.49
C THR A 787 9.49 -27.89 -65.45
N VAL A 788 9.15 -27.29 -64.30
CA VAL A 788 7.92 -26.49 -64.14
C VAL A 788 7.99 -25.26 -65.05
N PRO A 789 7.12 -25.13 -66.06
CA PRO A 789 7.15 -23.97 -66.95
C PRO A 789 6.80 -22.68 -66.19
N PRO A 790 7.47 -21.54 -66.46
CA PRO A 790 7.03 -20.24 -65.97
C PRO A 790 5.57 -19.96 -66.37
N GLY A 791 4.78 -19.41 -65.45
CA GLY A 791 3.36 -19.13 -65.68
C GLY A 791 2.43 -20.34 -65.56
N SER A 792 2.93 -21.53 -65.22
CA SER A 792 2.09 -22.72 -64.99
C SER A 792 1.55 -22.86 -63.55
N SER A 793 2.09 -22.09 -62.60
CA SER A 793 1.65 -22.08 -61.22
C SER A 793 1.83 -20.72 -60.56
N LYS A 794 1.08 -20.48 -59.47
CA LYS A 794 1.22 -19.32 -58.58
C LYS A 794 0.83 -19.70 -57.15
N LEU A 795 1.65 -19.33 -56.17
CA LEU A 795 1.32 -19.49 -54.76
C LEU A 795 0.40 -18.35 -54.32
N LEU A 796 -0.73 -18.67 -53.69
CA LEU A 796 -1.60 -17.66 -53.10
C LEU A 796 -0.96 -17.06 -51.84
N VAL A 797 -1.02 -15.73 -51.75
CA VAL A 797 -0.59 -14.98 -50.57
C VAL A 797 -1.83 -14.56 -49.79
N ILE A 798 -2.01 -15.16 -48.62
CA ILE A 798 -3.17 -14.96 -47.74
C ILE A 798 -2.81 -13.97 -46.65
N SER A 799 -3.73 -13.05 -46.33
CA SER A 799 -3.58 -12.06 -45.26
C SER A 799 -4.86 -11.99 -44.43
N GLY A 800 -4.75 -11.87 -43.10
CA GLY A 800 -5.90 -11.89 -42.19
C GLY A 800 -6.53 -13.27 -42.01
N GLY A 801 -7.66 -13.36 -41.30
CA GLY A 801 -8.28 -14.63 -40.89
C GLY A 801 -7.54 -15.36 -39.76
N THR A 802 -8.10 -16.51 -39.36
CA THR A 802 -7.51 -17.41 -38.34
C THR A 802 -7.01 -18.70 -39.00
N GLY A 803 -5.71 -18.98 -38.94
CA GLY A 803 -5.15 -20.23 -39.48
C GLY A 803 -5.62 -21.48 -38.69
N PRO A 804 -5.48 -22.71 -39.22
CA PRO A 804 -4.99 -23.05 -40.57
C PRO A 804 -5.99 -22.71 -41.69
N TYR A 805 -5.48 -22.48 -42.90
CA TYR A 805 -6.30 -22.22 -44.08
C TYR A 805 -6.53 -23.49 -44.90
N THR A 806 -7.73 -23.62 -45.47
CA THR A 806 -8.08 -24.69 -46.41
C THR A 806 -8.37 -24.10 -47.79
N PHE A 807 -7.94 -24.79 -48.84
CA PHE A 807 -8.09 -24.37 -50.24
C PHE A 807 -8.91 -25.40 -51.01
N GLU A 808 -9.85 -24.92 -51.81
CA GLU A 808 -10.72 -25.78 -52.61
C GLU A 808 -10.91 -25.16 -54.00
N SER A 809 -10.62 -25.92 -55.05
CA SER A 809 -10.90 -25.50 -56.43
C SER A 809 -12.28 -25.96 -56.86
N GLY A 810 -13.06 -25.07 -57.47
CA GLY A 810 -14.37 -25.41 -58.03
C GLY A 810 -14.32 -26.39 -59.21
N ASP A 811 -13.16 -26.53 -59.86
CA ASP A 811 -12.88 -27.51 -60.92
C ASP A 811 -11.37 -27.81 -60.97
N ALA A 812 -10.96 -28.88 -60.29
CA ALA A 812 -9.59 -29.37 -60.26
C ALA A 812 -9.03 -29.79 -61.64
N SER A 813 -9.90 -29.99 -62.64
CA SER A 813 -9.48 -30.27 -64.02
C SER A 813 -9.04 -29.01 -64.77
N VAL A 814 -9.35 -27.80 -64.28
CA VAL A 814 -8.86 -26.50 -64.79
C VAL A 814 -7.66 -26.02 -64.00
N VAL A 815 -7.80 -25.90 -62.67
CA VAL A 815 -6.74 -25.53 -61.74
C VAL A 815 -6.82 -26.43 -60.53
N ASP A 816 -5.73 -27.11 -60.22
CA ASP A 816 -5.54 -27.89 -59.01
C ASP A 816 -4.87 -27.01 -57.93
N VAL A 817 -5.14 -27.24 -56.65
CA VAL A 817 -4.59 -26.45 -55.55
C VAL A 817 -4.11 -27.36 -54.43
N ASP A 818 -2.88 -27.15 -53.95
CA ASP A 818 -2.33 -27.95 -52.86
C ASP A 818 -2.67 -27.38 -51.46
N GLY A 819 -2.34 -28.12 -50.41
CA GLY A 819 -2.57 -27.70 -49.02
C GLY A 819 -1.77 -26.47 -48.57
N LYS A 820 -0.90 -25.92 -49.42
CA LYS A 820 -0.15 -24.67 -49.18
C LYS A 820 -0.70 -23.50 -49.99
N GLY A 821 -1.73 -23.73 -50.83
CA GLY A 821 -2.31 -22.71 -51.70
C GLY A 821 -1.55 -22.51 -53.02
N LEU A 822 -0.76 -23.49 -53.47
CA LEU A 822 -0.12 -23.45 -54.78
C LEU A 822 -1.14 -23.80 -55.87
N LEU A 823 -1.52 -22.82 -56.69
CA LEU A 823 -2.36 -23.01 -57.86
C LEU A 823 -1.55 -23.65 -58.98
N MET A 824 -2.06 -24.73 -59.58
CA MET A 824 -1.42 -25.50 -60.64
C MET A 824 -2.37 -25.63 -61.85
N ALA A 825 -2.02 -25.00 -62.97
CA ALA A 825 -2.84 -25.02 -64.18
C ALA A 825 -2.88 -26.40 -64.84
N ARG A 826 -4.05 -26.86 -65.28
CA ARG A 826 -4.25 -28.16 -65.94
C ARG A 826 -4.73 -28.02 -67.39
N LYS A 827 -5.79 -27.23 -67.62
CA LYS A 827 -6.35 -26.96 -68.97
C LYS A 827 -6.85 -25.51 -69.05
N ASN A 828 -7.06 -24.99 -70.26
CA ASN A 828 -7.64 -23.65 -70.42
C ASN A 828 -9.06 -23.59 -69.84
N GLY A 829 -9.37 -22.51 -69.13
CA GLY A 829 -10.66 -22.30 -68.48
C GLY A 829 -10.56 -21.22 -67.40
N SER A 830 -11.69 -20.91 -66.76
CA SER A 830 -11.74 -20.02 -65.59
C SER A 830 -12.48 -20.74 -64.47
N VAL A 831 -11.95 -20.66 -63.25
CA VAL A 831 -12.47 -21.38 -62.07
C VAL A 831 -12.28 -20.54 -60.82
N PHE A 832 -13.18 -20.71 -59.85
CA PHE A 832 -13.04 -20.11 -58.53
C PHE A 832 -12.29 -21.05 -57.59
N VAL A 833 -11.29 -20.53 -56.88
CA VAL A 833 -10.62 -21.21 -55.78
C VAL A 833 -11.03 -20.54 -54.48
N GLN A 834 -11.68 -21.29 -53.61
CA GLN A 834 -12.13 -20.82 -52.30
C GLN A 834 -11.02 -21.04 -51.27
N VAL A 835 -10.74 -20.00 -50.48
CA VAL A 835 -9.88 -20.05 -49.30
C VAL A 835 -10.78 -19.89 -48.09
N ARG A 836 -10.66 -20.79 -47.11
CA ARG A 836 -11.41 -20.75 -45.86
C ARG A 836 -10.45 -20.76 -44.68
N ASP A 837 -10.73 -19.96 -43.67
CA ASP A 837 -10.00 -19.94 -42.40
C ASP A 837 -10.66 -20.85 -41.35
N SER A 838 -9.99 -21.09 -40.22
CA SER A 838 -10.50 -21.97 -39.15
C SER A 838 -11.68 -21.37 -38.38
N ALA A 839 -11.90 -20.06 -38.46
CA ALA A 839 -13.05 -19.35 -37.90
C ALA A 839 -14.28 -19.34 -38.81
N GLY A 840 -14.17 -19.91 -40.03
CA GLY A 840 -15.26 -20.06 -40.99
C GLY A 840 -15.39 -18.91 -41.99
N GLN A 841 -14.49 -17.93 -41.99
CA GLN A 841 -14.44 -16.90 -43.02
C GLN A 841 -14.00 -17.50 -44.35
N THR A 842 -14.52 -16.96 -45.46
CA THR A 842 -14.22 -17.44 -46.80
C THR A 842 -13.92 -16.29 -47.76
N VAL A 843 -12.88 -16.43 -48.57
CA VAL A 843 -12.58 -15.53 -49.69
C VAL A 843 -12.40 -16.36 -50.97
N VAL A 844 -12.75 -15.80 -52.12
CA VAL A 844 -12.73 -16.50 -53.40
C VAL A 844 -11.74 -15.82 -54.35
N VAL A 845 -10.94 -16.62 -55.04
CA VAL A 845 -9.99 -16.18 -56.08
C VAL A 845 -10.45 -16.71 -57.44
N THR A 846 -10.61 -15.82 -58.41
CA THR A 846 -10.84 -16.20 -59.80
C THR A 846 -9.51 -16.56 -60.44
N VAL A 847 -9.36 -17.79 -60.92
CA VAL A 847 -8.15 -18.24 -61.62
C VAL A 847 -8.49 -18.53 -63.07
N THR A 848 -7.81 -17.84 -63.98
CA THR A 848 -7.99 -17.98 -65.43
C THR A 848 -6.74 -18.59 -66.04
N VAL A 849 -6.90 -19.73 -66.70
CA VAL A 849 -5.85 -20.44 -67.43
C VAL A 849 -6.07 -20.25 -68.92
N GLN A 850 -5.09 -19.71 -69.63
CA GLN A 850 -5.12 -19.51 -71.07
C GLN A 850 -3.77 -19.88 -71.69
N GLY A 851 -3.69 -20.01 -73.01
CA GLY A 851 -2.41 -20.27 -73.70
C GLY A 851 -1.91 -21.72 -73.66
N ILE A 852 -2.58 -22.63 -72.94
CA ILE A 852 -2.27 -24.07 -73.01
C ILE A 852 -2.75 -24.59 -74.37
N THR A 853 -1.82 -25.07 -75.19
CA THR A 853 -2.19 -25.65 -76.48
C THR A 853 -2.48 -27.14 -76.32
N THR A 854 -3.74 -27.55 -76.55
CA THR A 854 -4.18 -28.95 -76.40
C THR A 854 -4.23 -29.65 -77.76
N LEU A 855 -3.58 -30.81 -77.84
CA LEU A 855 -3.74 -31.77 -78.93
C LEU A 855 -5.02 -32.58 -78.70
N GLU A 856 -5.98 -32.47 -79.60
CA GLU A 856 -7.24 -33.22 -79.53
C GLU A 856 -7.21 -34.39 -80.51
N TYR A 857 -7.52 -35.59 -80.02
CA TYR A 857 -7.66 -36.78 -80.87
C TYR A 857 -8.90 -36.66 -81.77
N LEU A 858 -8.71 -36.90 -83.07
CA LEU A 858 -9.76 -36.83 -84.07
C LEU A 858 -10.33 -38.22 -84.36
N THR A 859 -9.49 -39.08 -84.95
CA THR A 859 -9.79 -40.48 -85.27
C THR A 859 -8.50 -41.20 -85.71
N TYR A 860 -8.53 -42.52 -85.81
CA TYR A 860 -7.53 -43.31 -86.50
C TYR A 860 -8.10 -43.64 -87.88
N GLY A 861 -7.69 -42.89 -88.90
CA GLY A 861 -8.40 -42.83 -90.18
C GLY A 861 -7.55 -42.29 -91.31
N THR A 862 -8.15 -42.20 -92.49
CA THR A 862 -7.53 -41.50 -93.62
C THR A 862 -7.37 -40.02 -93.31
N TYR A 863 -6.48 -39.33 -94.02
CA TYR A 863 -6.27 -37.90 -93.81
C TYR A 863 -7.57 -37.12 -94.05
N SER A 864 -8.35 -37.49 -95.08
CA SER A 864 -9.63 -36.85 -95.39
C SER A 864 -10.68 -37.03 -94.29
N GLN A 865 -10.72 -38.19 -93.62
CA GLN A 865 -11.57 -38.42 -92.46
C GLN A 865 -11.15 -37.55 -91.27
N CYS A 866 -9.85 -37.51 -90.97
CA CYS A 866 -9.30 -36.67 -89.91
C CYS A 866 -9.56 -35.18 -90.20
N GLU A 867 -9.37 -34.73 -91.45
CA GLU A 867 -9.54 -33.33 -91.84
C GLU A 867 -11.00 -32.90 -91.76
N LYS A 868 -11.94 -33.78 -92.11
CA LYS A 868 -13.38 -33.54 -91.91
C LYS A 868 -13.71 -33.36 -90.43
N ILE A 869 -13.25 -34.28 -89.57
CA ILE A 869 -13.51 -34.19 -88.11
C ILE A 869 -12.85 -32.94 -87.52
N ALA A 870 -11.63 -32.60 -87.96
CA ALA A 870 -10.95 -31.38 -87.55
C ALA A 870 -11.79 -30.15 -87.91
N ARG A 871 -12.24 -30.03 -89.16
CA ARG A 871 -13.11 -28.93 -89.60
C ARG A 871 -14.42 -28.87 -88.82
N ASP A 872 -15.09 -30.00 -88.63
CA ASP A 872 -16.37 -30.09 -87.91
C ASP A 872 -16.22 -29.65 -86.43
N ARG A 873 -15.02 -29.79 -85.84
CA ARG A 873 -14.69 -29.37 -84.48
C ARG A 873 -13.99 -27.99 -84.39
N GLY A 874 -13.79 -27.29 -85.51
CA GLY A 874 -13.07 -26.01 -85.55
C GLY A 874 -11.57 -26.13 -85.26
N LEU A 875 -10.97 -27.28 -85.54
CA LEU A 875 -9.55 -27.61 -85.36
C LEU A 875 -8.83 -27.65 -86.71
N LEU A 876 -7.51 -27.57 -86.67
CA LEU A 876 -6.62 -27.87 -87.79
C LEU A 876 -5.74 -29.06 -87.45
N ILE A 877 -5.60 -30.00 -88.38
CA ILE A 877 -4.56 -31.03 -88.26
C ILE A 877 -3.21 -30.30 -88.17
N VAL A 878 -2.41 -30.72 -87.21
CA VAL A 878 -1.15 -30.07 -86.86
C VAL A 878 -0.14 -30.20 -88.01
N ASN A 879 0.64 -29.15 -88.28
CA ASN A 879 1.73 -29.25 -89.27
C ASN A 879 2.99 -29.83 -88.62
N LEU A 880 3.92 -30.26 -89.46
CA LEU A 880 5.14 -30.91 -89.05
C LEU A 880 6.03 -29.98 -88.20
N ALA A 881 6.02 -28.67 -88.49
CA ALA A 881 6.73 -27.67 -87.70
C ALA A 881 6.20 -27.59 -86.26
N THR A 882 4.88 -27.60 -86.08
CA THR A 882 4.25 -27.59 -84.75
C THR A 882 4.49 -28.91 -84.03
N TRP A 883 4.40 -30.06 -84.70
CA TRP A 883 4.75 -31.35 -84.08
C TRP A 883 6.20 -31.37 -83.56
N ARG A 884 7.16 -30.87 -84.34
CA ARG A 884 8.56 -30.73 -83.92
C ARG A 884 8.74 -29.76 -82.77
N ARG A 885 8.04 -28.62 -82.80
CA ARG A 885 8.04 -27.64 -81.71
C ARG A 885 7.53 -28.26 -80.41
N LEU A 886 6.40 -28.97 -80.45
CA LEU A 886 5.84 -29.64 -79.27
C LEU A 886 6.80 -30.70 -78.71
N ARG A 887 7.48 -31.47 -79.56
CA ARG A 887 8.51 -32.42 -79.11
C ARG A 887 9.70 -31.72 -78.46
N LEU A 888 10.13 -30.58 -78.99
CA LEU A 888 11.21 -29.77 -78.42
C LEU A 888 10.81 -29.22 -77.04
N GLU A 889 9.60 -28.65 -76.94
CA GLU A 889 9.02 -28.12 -75.70
C GLU A 889 8.85 -29.22 -74.64
N ALA A 890 8.62 -30.47 -75.05
CA ALA A 890 8.53 -31.64 -74.18
C ALA A 890 9.91 -32.29 -73.86
N GLY A 891 11.03 -31.63 -74.16
CA GLY A 891 12.37 -32.13 -73.81
C GLY A 891 12.90 -33.22 -74.74
N GLY A 892 12.46 -33.24 -76.00
CA GLY A 892 12.96 -34.15 -77.04
C GLY A 892 12.14 -35.44 -77.22
N LYS A 893 11.17 -35.72 -76.35
CA LYS A 893 10.18 -36.80 -76.50
C LYS A 893 8.78 -36.24 -76.32
N LEU A 894 7.89 -36.47 -77.28
CA LEU A 894 6.51 -36.00 -77.21
C LEU A 894 5.60 -37.13 -76.76
N PHE A 895 5.08 -37.05 -75.54
CA PHE A 895 4.07 -37.99 -75.05
C PHE A 895 2.71 -37.61 -75.61
N VAL A 896 2.30 -38.29 -76.68
CA VAL A 896 0.95 -38.20 -77.24
C VAL A 896 0.11 -39.32 -76.65
N ASP A 897 -1.05 -38.97 -76.11
CA ASP A 897 -2.00 -39.95 -75.57
C ASP A 897 -2.77 -40.59 -76.74
N PHE A 898 -2.35 -41.80 -77.11
CA PHE A 898 -3.01 -42.58 -78.17
C PHE A 898 -4.13 -43.42 -77.55
N PRO A 899 -5.33 -43.45 -78.15
CA PRO A 899 -6.40 -44.31 -77.67
C PRO A 899 -6.00 -45.79 -77.81
N ASP A 900 -6.54 -46.62 -76.91
CA ASP A 900 -6.24 -48.05 -76.86
C ASP A 900 -6.44 -48.73 -78.22
N THR A 901 -5.44 -49.54 -78.61
CA THR A 901 -5.52 -50.31 -79.85
C THR A 901 -6.42 -51.53 -79.62
N PRO A 902 -7.44 -51.78 -80.47
CA PRO A 902 -8.28 -52.97 -80.34
C PRO A 902 -7.45 -54.26 -80.26
N ALA A 903 -7.90 -55.21 -79.43
CA ALA A 903 -7.15 -56.43 -79.14
C ALA A 903 -6.78 -57.20 -80.44
N GLY A 904 -5.48 -57.33 -80.71
CA GLY A 904 -4.93 -58.04 -81.87
C GLY A 904 -4.41 -57.16 -83.02
N GLU A 905 -4.70 -55.86 -83.02
CA GLU A 905 -4.13 -54.92 -84.01
C GLU A 905 -2.80 -54.33 -83.54
N LYS A 906 -1.83 -54.17 -84.46
CA LYS A 906 -0.62 -53.34 -84.22
C LYS A 906 -0.77 -52.04 -84.99
N ARG A 907 -1.04 -50.94 -84.30
CA ARG A 907 -1.09 -49.59 -84.89
C ARG A 907 0.24 -48.88 -84.69
N SER A 908 0.80 -48.32 -85.75
CA SER A 908 1.95 -47.41 -85.63
C SER A 908 1.53 -46.12 -84.94
N HIS A 909 2.34 -45.59 -84.02
CA HIS A 909 2.16 -44.27 -83.40
C HIS A 909 2.43 -43.10 -84.36
N SER A 910 2.45 -43.33 -85.66
CA SER A 910 2.53 -42.28 -86.66
C SER A 910 1.23 -41.45 -86.69
N VAL A 911 1.39 -40.12 -86.69
CA VAL A 911 0.30 -39.15 -86.74
C VAL A 911 0.30 -38.38 -88.05
N TRP A 912 -0.87 -37.91 -88.47
CA TRP A 912 -1.00 -37.04 -89.63
C TRP A 912 -0.36 -35.67 -89.41
N ALA A 913 0.34 -35.16 -90.43
CA ALA A 913 0.72 -33.76 -90.54
C ALA A 913 0.00 -33.12 -91.75
N ARG A 914 -0.51 -31.89 -91.60
CA ARG A 914 -1.27 -31.22 -92.68
C ARG A 914 -0.44 -30.86 -93.92
N ASP A 915 0.89 -30.85 -93.80
CA ASP A 915 1.82 -30.49 -94.85
C ASP A 915 1.62 -31.35 -96.10
N LYS A 916 1.41 -30.67 -97.24
CA LYS A 916 1.29 -31.30 -98.56
C LYS A 916 2.65 -31.51 -99.20
N TRP A 917 2.74 -32.54 -100.02
CA TRP A 917 3.77 -32.66 -101.04
C TRP A 917 3.11 -33.01 -102.38
N SER A 918 3.42 -32.24 -103.42
CA SER A 918 2.90 -32.44 -104.78
C SER A 918 4.01 -32.20 -105.80
N ARG A 919 4.08 -33.07 -106.82
CA ARG A 919 4.90 -32.90 -108.02
C ARG A 919 3.96 -32.91 -109.24
N PRO A 920 4.21 -32.12 -110.30
CA PRO A 920 3.33 -32.11 -111.47
C PRO A 920 3.15 -33.54 -112.04
N GLY A 921 1.90 -33.99 -112.12
CA GLY A 921 1.55 -35.33 -112.63
C GLY A 921 1.44 -36.47 -111.60
N VAL A 922 1.60 -36.21 -110.29
CA VAL A 922 1.46 -37.22 -109.22
C VAL A 922 0.29 -36.86 -108.28
N GLN A 923 -0.45 -37.86 -107.79
CA GLN A 923 -1.48 -37.67 -106.76
C GLN A 923 -0.91 -36.97 -105.51
N GLU A 924 -1.70 -36.13 -104.83
CA GLU A 924 -1.25 -35.42 -103.62
C GLU A 924 -0.86 -36.42 -102.52
N HIS A 925 0.29 -36.22 -101.87
CA HIS A 925 0.68 -36.97 -100.67
C HIS A 925 0.70 -36.07 -99.43
N ARG A 926 0.54 -36.68 -98.26
CA ARG A 926 0.67 -36.01 -96.95
C ARG A 926 1.88 -36.52 -96.19
N ARG A 927 2.43 -35.64 -95.36
CA ARG A 927 3.51 -36.01 -94.42
C ARG A 927 2.93 -36.65 -93.16
N LEU A 928 3.73 -37.47 -92.53
CA LEU A 928 3.48 -38.00 -91.20
C LEU A 928 4.58 -37.58 -90.23
N PHE A 929 4.29 -37.70 -88.95
CA PHE A 929 5.22 -37.49 -87.84
C PHE A 929 5.16 -38.71 -86.92
N ASN A 930 6.29 -39.10 -86.33
CA ASN A 930 6.30 -40.17 -85.33
C ASN A 930 6.77 -39.59 -83.99
N PRO A 931 5.92 -39.53 -82.95
CA PRO A 931 6.30 -38.96 -81.66
C PRO A 931 7.46 -39.70 -80.97
N ASP A 932 7.59 -41.00 -81.24
CA ASP A 932 8.53 -41.90 -80.55
C ASP A 932 9.85 -42.09 -81.29
N ASN A 933 9.87 -41.91 -82.61
CA ASN A 933 11.08 -42.09 -83.43
C ASN A 933 11.33 -40.90 -84.38
N PRO A 934 12.28 -40.01 -84.04
CA PRO A 934 12.63 -38.84 -84.85
C PRO A 934 13.17 -39.19 -86.24
N GLU A 935 13.76 -40.37 -86.44
CA GLU A 935 14.36 -40.77 -87.73
C GLU A 935 13.29 -41.06 -88.80
N LEU A 936 12.04 -41.24 -88.39
CA LEU A 936 10.89 -41.43 -89.29
C LEU A 936 10.24 -40.10 -89.73
N ASP A 937 10.69 -38.96 -89.17
CA ASP A 937 10.20 -37.65 -89.56
C ASP A 937 10.77 -37.28 -90.94
N ASN A 938 9.92 -37.33 -91.98
CA ASN A 938 10.18 -37.04 -93.40
C ASN A 938 10.37 -38.26 -94.34
N SER A 939 10.46 -39.50 -93.86
CA SER A 939 10.85 -40.62 -94.73
C SER A 939 9.70 -41.32 -95.47
N ILE A 940 8.44 -41.05 -95.09
CA ILE A 940 7.28 -41.77 -95.65
C ILE A 940 6.21 -40.76 -96.10
N MET A 941 5.96 -40.73 -97.42
CA MET A 941 4.89 -39.94 -98.05
C MET A 941 3.75 -40.88 -98.41
N VAL A 942 2.57 -40.64 -97.86
CA VAL A 942 1.43 -41.55 -98.04
C VAL A 942 0.27 -40.82 -98.67
N SER A 943 -0.46 -41.53 -99.54
CA SER A 943 -1.65 -40.98 -100.17
C SER A 943 -2.71 -40.71 -99.08
N PRO A 944 -3.35 -39.53 -99.09
CA PRO A 944 -4.25 -39.08 -98.03
C PRO A 944 -5.45 -40.00 -97.84
N ASP A 945 -5.83 -40.77 -98.86
CA ASP A 945 -7.02 -41.62 -98.85
C ASP A 945 -6.72 -43.12 -98.80
N SER A 946 -5.44 -43.53 -98.88
CA SER A 946 -5.04 -44.95 -98.88
C SER A 946 -4.33 -45.40 -97.61
N ALA A 947 -3.91 -44.47 -96.73
CA ALA A 947 -3.24 -44.78 -95.49
C ALA A 947 -4.10 -44.38 -94.29
N ILE A 948 -3.91 -45.08 -93.17
CA ILE A 948 -4.65 -44.87 -91.92
C ILE A 948 -3.64 -44.56 -90.82
N LEU A 949 -3.73 -43.35 -90.25
CA LEU A 949 -2.87 -42.87 -89.18
C LEU A 949 -3.71 -42.17 -88.11
N TYR A 950 -3.10 -41.88 -86.96
CA TYR A 950 -3.76 -41.11 -85.91
C TYR A 950 -3.87 -39.64 -86.33
N GLY A 951 -5.09 -39.12 -86.38
CA GLY A 951 -5.37 -37.70 -86.56
C GLY A 951 -5.42 -36.99 -85.22
N PHE A 952 -4.62 -35.94 -85.06
CA PHE A 952 -4.77 -34.98 -83.97
C PHE A 952 -4.96 -33.58 -84.54
N GLY A 953 -5.89 -32.84 -83.94
CA GLY A 953 -6.19 -31.46 -84.27
C GLY A 953 -5.81 -30.53 -83.14
N MET A 954 -5.46 -29.30 -83.49
CA MET A 954 -5.29 -28.22 -82.52
C MET A 954 -6.16 -27.04 -82.96
N LYS A 955 -6.65 -26.24 -82.02
CA LYS A 955 -7.28 -24.96 -82.37
C LYS A 955 -6.24 -24.09 -83.10
N PRO A 956 -6.64 -23.39 -84.19
CA PRO A 956 -5.75 -22.57 -85.00
C PRO A 956 -4.91 -21.56 -84.22
#